data_AF-A0A1Y3N3S8-F1
#
_entry.id   AF-A0A1Y3N3S8-F1
#
_cell.length_a   1.000
_cell.length_b   1.000
_cell.length_c   1.000
_cell.angle_alpha   90.00
_cell.angle_beta   90.00
_cell.angle_gamma   90.00
#
_symmetry.space_group_name_H-M   'P 1'
#
loop_
_entity.id
_entity.type
_entity.pdbx_description
1 polymer ?
#
loop_
_entity_poly.entity_id
_entity_poly.type
_entity_poly.pdbx_seq_one_letter_code
_entity_poly.pdbx_strand_id
1 'polypeptide(L)'
;SSSSSSSSSSSSSSSSSSSSSSNSSSSSSSSNSSSSSSSSNSNSNSNSIYLCVYQEKEDTSLSLISPLNVNLTINDKDLSPGHIYKQLLLNISFIEIRLSYLDFFLFNKMYEKVNNYLTDSINNEAVTVSDKEMKSHLTSTNLIVDYEILQMFCEGIRIILIDDLKDINVQIIEGKIGQFILNVQNLSLSLMANTCLPIELNFFNIKNSHWEPIIEPWKFTVNIYREKENSEISRRIENYPYIIRNRTGGEVIVWTDNKKSELNIPYVEIKNNDEFKLKFTNWRYGRERKNLIENTINVSISSNMWDIIKAVPIDQEKTLSYLLRPSINDIKNILVVDIKVIDNIKYVTFRSSSLLHNKTNLNLDVLIMGNVITQYSVGPMENFYIPITDIYNGKIRIKPKDENGKSYQWNDELFSWENFINKNEICINCNSNANKLYFKVRNETNKNPLLPKHLNTTYSILPPLEIENILPYPIKLNIFGERSSDGIYELCISPGKSFSIHELNTNNTFNLFMHIHNTNFQQQKSCIINCSKANSIDKYISLCNSSGFELKLNLCYEDNKISIMCPYVIYNNTDLDITITNTQSNDYTLKKSERKQIPNLFSCDNKVKLKVNEFVSNESLTFDVINVVGISYKINIPMKNKNKIELGVRVTMGQGKYHNVKVITISPRCVIINNLNEEIKIRKIENNIENEINKKTSLNLYQFREKSNNVCFCLNNRNGEWTSPIDIEKIGTFNLKLTRNDNNLEQLIKVNVLLHDATIYITLTKSIIWPIKNINEISDDIIIYQK
;
A
#
# COMPACT_ATOMS: atom_id res chain seq x y z
N SER A 1 -31.70 -6.32 -49.81
CA SER A 1 -32.86 -6.25 -50.73
C SER A 1 -34.07 -5.84 -49.92
N SER A 2 -34.78 -4.81 -50.40
CA SER A 2 -36.06 -4.25 -49.92
C SER A 2 -36.11 -3.83 -48.44
N SER A 3 -36.47 -2.63 -48.01
CA SER A 3 -37.14 -1.42 -48.53
C SER A 3 -37.69 -0.82 -47.22
N SER A 4 -37.76 0.48 -46.94
CA SER A 4 -37.75 1.66 -47.76
C SER A 4 -37.95 2.84 -46.81
N SER A 5 -37.45 4.00 -47.25
CA SER A 5 -38.09 5.33 -47.20
C SER A 5 -38.46 5.92 -45.82
N SER A 6 -38.23 7.20 -45.54
CA SER A 6 -37.97 8.34 -46.43
C SER A 6 -37.65 9.54 -45.52
N SER A 7 -36.57 10.25 -45.85
CA SER A 7 -36.62 11.64 -46.38
C SER A 7 -36.76 12.68 -45.26
N SER A 8 -35.67 13.40 -44.95
CA SER A 8 -35.34 14.72 -45.52
C SER A 8 -36.07 15.83 -44.77
N SER A 9 -35.52 16.98 -44.43
CA SER A 9 -34.24 17.62 -44.71
C SER A 9 -34.35 18.97 -43.98
N SER A 10 -33.33 19.35 -43.22
CA SER A 10 -32.43 20.47 -43.51
C SER A 10 -32.86 21.84 -42.99
N SER A 11 -31.84 22.50 -42.43
CA SER A 11 -31.63 23.96 -42.33
C SER A 11 -32.46 24.69 -41.28
N SER A 12 -31.95 25.70 -40.56
CA SER A 12 -30.61 26.21 -40.31
C SER A 12 -30.78 27.33 -39.27
N SER A 13 -29.65 27.74 -38.70
CA SER A 13 -29.35 29.07 -38.16
C SER A 13 -29.97 29.54 -36.83
N SER A 14 -29.02 29.81 -35.92
CA SER A 14 -28.75 31.09 -35.25
C SER A 14 -29.38 31.42 -33.90
N SER A 15 -28.44 31.67 -32.98
CA SER A 15 -28.31 32.85 -32.11
C SER A 15 -29.08 32.93 -30.80
N SER A 16 -28.26 32.85 -29.74
CA SER A 16 -28.08 33.83 -28.67
C SER A 16 -29.09 33.96 -27.52
N SER A 17 -28.45 34.12 -26.35
CA SER A 17 -28.77 35.01 -25.23
C SER A 17 -29.79 34.55 -24.18
N SER A 18 -29.18 34.31 -23.00
CA SER A 18 -29.47 34.94 -21.71
C SER A 18 -30.71 34.56 -20.90
N SER A 19 -30.41 34.40 -19.61
CA SER A 19 -31.15 34.89 -18.44
C SER A 19 -32.38 34.11 -17.96
N SER A 20 -32.15 33.51 -16.79
CA SER A 20 -32.90 33.67 -15.53
C SER A 20 -34.39 33.30 -15.45
N SER A 21 -34.67 32.57 -14.36
CA SER A 21 -35.96 32.46 -13.63
C SER A 21 -37.10 31.82 -14.42
N SER A 22 -37.94 30.95 -13.89
CA SER A 22 -38.30 30.53 -12.53
C SER A 22 -39.34 29.43 -12.72
N ASN A 23 -39.28 28.32 -11.98
CA ASN A 23 -40.44 27.46 -11.72
C ASN A 23 -40.14 26.69 -10.43
N SER A 24 -40.74 27.09 -9.30
CA SER A 24 -42.10 26.73 -8.85
C SER A 24 -42.21 25.24 -8.46
N SER A 25 -42.11 24.98 -7.16
CA SER A 25 -42.77 23.82 -6.55
C SER A 25 -42.89 24.01 -5.03
N SER A 26 -44.11 24.41 -4.65
CA SER A 26 -44.91 23.88 -3.55
C SER A 26 -44.20 23.47 -2.24
N SER A 27 -44.45 24.30 -1.24
CA SER A 27 -44.36 24.03 0.20
C SER A 27 -45.08 22.75 0.64
N SER A 28 -44.34 21.84 1.26
CA SER A 28 -44.87 20.93 2.28
C SER A 28 -44.10 21.16 3.59
N SER A 29 -44.85 21.60 4.60
CA SER A 29 -44.38 21.83 5.96
C SER A 29 -44.04 20.50 6.63
N SER A 30 -42.74 20.25 6.81
CA SER A 30 -42.24 19.35 7.85
C SER A 30 -41.22 20.13 8.67
N SER A 31 -41.52 20.30 9.96
CA SER A 31 -40.66 20.91 10.95
C SER A 31 -39.42 20.05 11.17
N ASN A 32 -38.35 20.33 10.43
CA ASN A 32 -37.02 19.80 10.71
C ASN A 32 -36.21 20.90 11.41
N SER A 33 -35.80 20.60 12.65
CA SER A 33 -34.78 21.33 13.39
C SER A 33 -33.52 21.46 12.53
N SER A 34 -33.21 22.69 12.10
CA SER A 34 -31.95 23.02 11.45
C SER A 34 -30.81 22.87 12.46
N SER A 35 -29.98 21.82 12.31
CA SER A 35 -28.65 21.80 12.92
C SER A 35 -27.78 22.82 12.22
N SER A 36 -27.39 23.87 12.93
CA SER A 36 -26.46 24.88 12.43
C SER A 36 -25.05 24.27 12.30
N SER A 37 -24.66 23.85 11.10
CA SER A 37 -23.26 23.50 10.82
C SER A 37 -22.48 24.75 10.43
N SER A 38 -21.58 25.21 11.28
CA SER A 38 -20.61 26.25 10.93
C SER A 38 -19.34 25.62 10.39
N SER A 39 -18.95 25.98 9.16
CA SER A 39 -17.65 25.64 8.60
C SER A 39 -16.81 26.91 8.42
N SER A 40 -15.61 26.90 8.98
CA SER A 40 -14.63 27.99 8.82
C SER A 40 -13.41 27.45 8.10
N ASN A 41 -12.99 28.13 7.03
CA ASN A 41 -11.81 27.78 6.26
C ASN A 41 -10.80 28.92 6.37
N SER A 42 -9.61 28.64 6.90
CA SER A 42 -8.50 29.57 6.95
C SER A 42 -7.39 29.08 6.03
N ASN A 43 -6.99 29.93 5.08
CA ASN A 43 -5.95 29.62 4.12
C ASN A 43 -4.80 30.63 4.27
N SER A 44 -3.61 30.15 4.62
CA SER A 44 -2.40 30.96 4.64
C SER A 44 -1.48 30.54 3.50
N ASN A 45 -1.30 31.43 2.53
CA ASN A 45 -0.43 31.21 1.39
C ASN A 45 0.97 31.78 1.67
N SER A 46 2.01 31.05 1.25
CA SER A 46 3.41 31.50 1.19
C SER A 46 4.04 31.90 2.55
N ASN A 47 3.89 31.07 3.57
CA ASN A 47 4.64 31.26 4.81
C ASN A 47 6.11 30.86 4.58
N SER A 48 7.05 31.79 4.77
CA SER A 48 8.50 31.55 4.69
C SER A 48 9.24 32.25 5.83
N ILE A 49 10.36 31.66 6.25
CA ILE A 49 11.26 32.22 7.27
C ILE A 49 12.61 32.46 6.60
N TYR A 50 13.21 33.63 6.86
CA TYR A 50 14.52 33.99 6.34
C TYR A 50 15.49 34.29 7.48
N LEU A 51 16.75 33.90 7.29
CA LEU A 51 17.88 34.33 8.11
C LEU A 51 18.65 35.41 7.34
N CYS A 52 19.17 36.42 8.05
CA CYS A 52 20.00 37.46 7.47
C CYS A 52 20.96 38.02 8.53
N VAL A 53 22.07 38.60 8.07
CA VAL A 53 22.98 39.36 8.91
C VAL A 53 22.29 40.66 9.34
N TYR A 54 22.44 40.99 10.63
CA TYR A 54 21.86 42.20 11.20
C TYR A 54 22.36 43.43 10.43
N GLN A 55 21.44 44.25 9.92
CA GLN A 55 21.65 45.43 9.05
C GLN A 55 21.95 45.17 7.56
N GLU A 56 22.09 43.92 7.10
CA GLU A 56 22.36 43.57 5.70
C GLU A 56 21.29 42.64 5.10
N LYS A 57 20.01 42.94 5.39
CA LYS A 57 18.88 42.05 5.04
C LYS A 57 18.77 41.77 3.53
N GLU A 58 18.99 42.79 2.70
CA GLU A 58 18.76 42.68 1.25
C GLU A 58 19.78 41.74 0.59
N ASP A 59 21.03 41.78 1.04
CA ASP A 59 22.15 41.02 0.44
C ASP A 59 22.34 39.64 1.07
N THR A 60 21.93 39.44 2.33
CA THR A 60 22.23 38.22 3.10
C THR A 60 21.01 37.35 3.41
N SER A 61 19.83 37.69 2.89
CA SER A 61 18.61 36.92 3.18
C SER A 61 18.62 35.52 2.55
N LEU A 62 18.61 34.50 3.41
CA LEU A 62 18.54 33.09 3.02
C LEU A 62 17.25 32.48 3.57
N SER A 63 16.46 31.85 2.69
CA SER A 63 15.23 31.18 3.10
C SER A 63 15.55 29.93 3.91
N LEU A 64 15.22 29.96 5.19
CA LEU A 64 15.30 28.82 6.11
C LEU A 64 14.19 27.81 5.79
N ILE A 65 12.96 28.30 5.62
CA ILE A 65 11.79 27.51 5.26
C ILE A 65 11.28 27.99 3.90
N SER A 66 11.18 27.07 2.94
CA SER A 66 10.61 27.37 1.63
C SER A 66 9.13 27.74 1.74
N PRO A 67 8.60 28.62 0.86
CA PRO A 67 7.21 29.04 0.92
C PRO A 67 6.27 27.83 0.91
N LEU A 68 5.48 27.67 1.97
CA LEU A 68 4.52 26.58 2.11
C LEU A 68 3.10 27.12 2.28
N ASN A 69 2.13 26.33 1.84
CA ASN A 69 0.71 26.60 1.97
C ASN A 69 0.13 25.71 3.07
N VAL A 70 -0.64 26.32 3.97
CA VAL A 70 -1.37 25.63 5.03
C VAL A 70 -2.85 25.97 4.90
N ASN A 71 -3.67 24.93 4.67
CA ASN A 71 -5.11 25.05 4.60
C ASN A 71 -5.71 24.34 5.81
N LEU A 72 -6.39 25.08 6.67
CA LEU A 72 -7.13 24.52 7.81
C LEU A 72 -8.63 24.70 7.57
N THR A 73 -9.35 23.58 7.59
CA THR A 73 -10.81 23.54 7.53
C THR A 73 -11.35 22.99 8.83
N ILE A 74 -12.26 23.74 9.46
CA ILE A 74 -12.90 23.39 10.72
C ILE A 74 -14.39 23.19 10.44
N ASN A 75 -14.90 22.02 10.78
CA ASN A 75 -16.32 21.68 10.69
C ASN A 75 -16.85 21.39 12.08
N ASP A 76 -17.75 22.24 12.56
CA ASP A 76 -18.46 22.03 13.82
C ASP A 76 -19.88 21.53 13.52
N LYS A 77 -20.31 20.47 14.22
CA LYS A 77 -21.66 19.92 14.13
C LYS A 77 -22.25 19.73 15.51
N ASP A 78 -23.40 20.36 15.75
CA ASP A 78 -24.23 20.12 16.93
C ASP A 78 -25.15 18.92 16.66
N LEU A 79 -24.86 17.79 17.31
CA LEU A 79 -25.66 16.56 17.16
C LEU A 79 -26.82 16.50 18.18
N SER A 80 -26.73 17.23 19.30
CA SER A 80 -27.78 17.36 20.33
C SER A 80 -27.49 18.54 21.29
N PRO A 81 -28.47 19.08 22.04
CA PRO A 81 -28.23 20.20 22.97
C PRO A 81 -27.24 19.78 24.06
N GLY A 82 -26.03 20.37 24.01
CA GLY A 82 -24.95 20.08 24.95
C GLY A 82 -23.80 19.24 24.38
N HIS A 83 -23.88 18.72 23.15
CA HIS A 83 -22.85 17.86 22.56
C HIS A 83 -22.26 18.42 21.26
N ILE A 84 -20.96 18.75 21.29
CA ILE A 84 -20.23 19.32 20.14
C ILE A 84 -19.34 18.26 19.49
N TYR A 85 -19.49 18.08 18.18
CA TYR A 85 -18.54 17.34 17.33
C TYR A 85 -17.67 18.32 16.55
N LYS A 86 -16.35 18.16 16.64
CA LYS A 86 -15.38 19.05 15.97
C LYS A 86 -14.45 18.26 15.07
N GLN A 87 -14.46 18.57 13.78
CA GLN A 87 -13.53 18.00 12.80
C GLN A 87 -12.60 19.07 12.25
N LEU A 88 -11.30 18.83 12.40
CA LEU A 88 -10.21 19.66 11.90
C LEU A 88 -9.53 18.91 10.75
N LEU A 89 -9.46 19.53 9.59
CA LEU A 89 -8.78 19.01 8.40
C LEU A 89 -7.67 20.00 8.04
N LEU A 90 -6.43 19.57 8.21
CA LEU A 90 -5.23 20.38 8.01
C LEU A 90 -4.42 19.84 6.83
N ASN A 91 -4.28 20.62 5.76
CA ASN A 91 -3.45 20.26 4.61
C ASN A 91 -2.21 21.15 4.58
N ILE A 92 -1.04 20.53 4.59
CA ILE A 92 0.26 21.20 4.57
C ILE A 92 0.99 20.78 3.30
N SER A 93 1.39 21.75 2.49
CA SER A 93 2.23 21.49 1.31
C SER A 93 3.64 21.07 1.70
N PHE A 94 4.46 20.65 0.74
CA PHE A 94 5.81 20.17 0.99
C PHE A 94 6.66 21.16 1.81
N ILE A 95 7.18 20.71 2.95
CA ILE A 95 8.00 21.51 3.86
C ILE A 95 9.47 21.26 3.54
N GLU A 96 10.21 22.29 3.14
CA GLU A 96 11.66 22.20 2.94
C GLU A 96 12.37 23.16 3.88
N ILE A 97 13.22 22.61 4.75
CA ILE A 97 14.05 23.32 5.73
C ILE A 97 15.51 23.16 5.32
N ARG A 98 16.24 24.27 5.22
CA ARG A 98 17.68 24.28 4.96
C ARG A 98 18.40 24.90 6.15
N LEU A 99 19.33 24.17 6.75
CA LEU A 99 20.04 24.59 7.96
C LEU A 99 21.54 24.47 7.72
N SER A 100 22.30 25.52 8.07
CA SER A 100 23.75 25.42 8.17
C SER A 100 24.19 24.89 9.55
N TYR A 101 25.47 24.56 9.71
CA TYR A 101 26.02 24.18 11.01
C TYR A 101 25.97 25.36 12.00
N LEU A 102 26.33 26.57 11.55
CA LEU A 102 26.25 27.78 12.37
C LEU A 102 24.81 28.13 12.75
N ASP A 103 23.85 27.96 11.84
CA ASP A 103 22.43 28.17 12.10
C ASP A 103 21.94 27.28 13.24
N PHE A 104 22.32 26.00 13.23
CA PHE A 104 21.94 25.05 14.26
C PHE A 104 22.42 25.49 15.66
N PHE A 105 23.67 25.94 15.78
CA PHE A 105 24.20 26.47 17.04
C PHE A 105 23.51 27.76 17.48
N LEU A 106 23.18 28.64 16.52
CA LEU A 106 22.42 29.85 16.80
C LEU A 106 21.03 29.51 17.36
N PHE A 107 20.33 28.56 16.74
CA PHE A 107 19.02 28.11 17.21
C PHE A 107 19.10 27.45 18.59
N ASN A 108 20.13 26.66 18.87
CA ASN A 108 20.30 26.08 20.20
C ASN A 108 20.48 27.18 21.27
N LYS A 109 21.29 28.21 20.97
CA LYS A 109 21.45 29.37 21.86
C LYS A 109 20.15 30.16 22.03
N MET A 110 19.38 30.36 20.95
CA MET A 110 18.07 31.00 21.03
C MET A 110 17.11 30.18 21.88
N TYR A 111 17.07 28.86 21.67
CA TYR A 111 16.22 27.94 22.42
C TYR A 111 16.55 27.97 23.90
N GLU A 112 17.82 27.83 24.28
CA GLU A 112 18.25 27.91 25.69
C GLU A 112 17.87 29.26 26.31
N LYS A 113 18.07 30.36 25.59
CA LYS A 113 17.74 31.69 26.09
C LYS A 113 16.23 31.90 26.23
N VAL A 114 15.43 31.47 25.25
CA VAL A 114 13.96 31.52 25.30
C VAL A 114 13.42 30.62 26.40
N ASN A 115 13.95 29.41 26.55
CA ASN A 115 13.53 28.50 27.59
C ASN A 115 13.84 29.08 28.97
N ASN A 116 15.03 29.67 29.16
CA ASN A 116 15.38 30.39 30.39
C ASN A 116 14.41 31.55 30.67
N TYR A 117 14.06 32.35 29.65
CA TYR A 117 13.05 33.42 29.79
C TYR A 117 11.66 32.88 30.13
N LEU A 118 11.23 31.77 29.51
CA LEU A 118 9.94 31.15 29.79
C LEU A 118 9.90 30.56 31.20
N THR A 119 11.00 29.94 31.66
CA THR A 119 11.12 29.47 33.03
C THR A 119 11.18 30.62 34.03
N ASP A 120 11.84 31.72 33.71
CA ASP A 120 11.90 32.91 34.57
C ASP A 120 10.56 33.65 34.62
N SER A 121 9.80 33.71 33.53
CA SER A 121 8.43 34.26 33.53
C SER A 121 7.48 33.40 34.34
N ILE A 122 7.55 32.07 34.21
CA ILE A 122 6.73 31.14 34.99
C ILE A 122 7.08 31.21 36.49
N ASN A 123 8.36 31.40 36.84
CA ASN A 123 8.79 31.57 38.23
C ASN A 123 8.44 32.95 38.80
N ASN A 124 8.41 34.01 37.97
CA ASN A 124 8.03 35.36 38.40
C ASN A 124 6.51 35.57 38.50
N GLU A 125 5.69 34.81 37.78
CA GLU A 125 4.21 34.81 37.96
C GLU A 125 3.74 33.98 39.16
N ALA A 126 4.59 33.12 39.73
CA ALA A 126 4.28 32.35 40.94
C ALA A 126 4.29 33.20 42.24
N VAL A 127 4.64 34.48 42.15
CA VAL A 127 4.60 35.43 43.28
C VAL A 127 3.82 36.67 42.82
N THR A 128 2.60 36.83 43.34
CA THR A 128 1.66 37.97 43.18
C THR A 128 0.59 37.92 42.07
N VAL A 129 -0.38 37.00 42.15
CA VAL A 129 -1.80 37.36 41.95
C VAL A 129 -2.68 36.52 42.87
N SER A 130 -3.34 37.20 43.80
CA SER A 130 -4.37 36.66 44.70
C SER A 130 -5.63 36.22 43.95
N ASP A 131 -6.11 35.01 44.27
CA ASP A 131 -7.29 34.27 43.80
C ASP A 131 -8.68 34.96 43.90
N LYS A 132 -8.84 36.25 43.57
CA LYS A 132 -10.14 36.92 43.80
C LYS A 132 -10.85 37.62 42.64
N GLU A 133 -10.28 37.75 41.45
CA GLU A 133 -10.99 38.47 40.37
C GLU A 133 -10.90 37.79 39.01
N MET A 134 -11.46 36.58 38.88
CA MET A 134 -11.89 36.07 37.56
C MET A 134 -12.91 34.92 37.65
N LYS A 135 -13.89 35.00 38.58
CA LYS A 135 -14.96 34.00 38.73
C LYS A 135 -16.38 34.51 38.42
N SER A 136 -16.55 35.71 37.83
CA SER A 136 -17.89 36.29 37.63
C SER A 136 -18.35 36.47 36.19
N HIS A 137 -17.57 36.12 35.16
CA HIS A 137 -18.06 36.20 33.78
C HIS A 137 -17.58 35.06 32.88
N LEU A 138 -18.05 33.85 33.17
CA LEU A 138 -18.28 32.80 32.17
C LEU A 138 -19.39 31.92 32.77
N THR A 139 -20.64 32.23 32.44
CA THR A 139 -21.72 31.25 32.55
C THR A 139 -21.33 30.08 31.65
N SER A 140 -20.71 29.05 32.21
CA SER A 140 -20.41 27.81 31.52
C SER A 140 -21.74 27.15 31.16
N THR A 141 -22.19 27.36 29.93
CA THR A 141 -23.03 26.36 29.28
C THR A 141 -22.26 25.04 29.38
N ASN A 142 -22.87 24.03 30.01
CA ASN A 142 -22.32 22.66 30.04
C ASN A 142 -22.33 22.11 28.61
N LEU A 143 -21.35 22.52 27.80
CA LEU A 143 -21.08 21.97 26.49
C LEU A 143 -20.07 20.84 26.68
N ILE A 144 -20.56 19.61 26.59
CA ILE A 144 -19.78 18.38 26.62
C ILE A 144 -19.27 18.16 25.18
N VAL A 145 -17.96 18.24 24.97
CA VAL A 145 -17.38 17.90 23.66
C VAL A 145 -17.22 16.38 23.60
N ASP A 146 -18.03 15.71 22.80
CA ASP A 146 -18.09 14.24 22.76
C ASP A 146 -16.99 13.61 21.92
N TYR A 147 -16.59 14.29 20.83
CA TYR A 147 -15.71 13.69 19.85
C TYR A 147 -15.01 14.73 18.98
N GLU A 148 -13.68 14.63 18.92
CA GLU A 148 -12.82 15.52 18.13
C GLU A 148 -11.98 14.69 17.17
N ILE A 149 -11.96 15.05 15.88
CA ILE A 149 -11.05 14.45 14.90
C ILE A 149 -10.18 15.54 14.31
N LEU A 150 -8.85 15.34 14.32
CA LEU A 150 -7.91 16.07 13.49
C LEU A 150 -7.30 15.12 12.47
N GLN A 151 -7.48 15.43 11.19
CA GLN A 151 -6.79 14.77 10.10
C GLN A 151 -5.84 15.77 9.45
N MET A 152 -4.55 15.50 9.56
CA MET A 152 -3.51 16.30 8.92
C MET A 152 -2.90 15.52 7.75
N PHE A 153 -2.89 16.14 6.58
CA PHE A 153 -2.22 15.68 5.39
C PHE A 153 -0.97 16.52 5.14
N CYS A 154 0.19 15.87 5.00
CA CYS A 154 1.45 16.54 4.70
C CYS A 154 2.05 15.93 3.43
N GLU A 155 2.34 16.76 2.41
CA GLU A 155 2.94 16.30 1.13
C GLU A 155 4.37 15.76 1.32
N GLY A 156 5.07 16.19 2.36
CA GLY A 156 6.38 15.68 2.76
C GLY A 156 7.18 16.71 3.55
N ILE A 157 8.25 16.27 4.20
CA ILE A 157 9.19 17.11 4.92
C ILE A 157 10.60 16.79 4.40
N ARG A 158 11.40 17.82 4.11
CA ARG A 158 12.78 17.68 3.69
C ARG A 158 13.65 18.60 4.53
N ILE A 159 14.71 18.05 5.09
CA ILE A 159 15.70 18.77 5.89
C ILE A 159 17.04 18.61 5.19
N ILE A 160 17.66 19.72 4.83
CA ILE A 160 18.96 19.76 4.17
C ILE A 160 19.96 20.40 5.12
N LEU A 161 21.01 19.66 5.48
CA LEU A 161 22.14 20.19 6.22
C LEU A 161 23.20 20.70 5.24
N ILE A 162 23.56 21.96 5.39
CA ILE A 162 24.59 22.64 4.63
C ILE A 162 25.82 22.77 5.50
N ASP A 163 26.98 22.32 5.01
CA ASP A 163 28.26 22.62 5.63
C ASP A 163 28.73 23.98 5.17
N ASP A 164 29.00 24.86 6.13
CA ASP A 164 29.48 26.22 5.98
C ASP A 164 30.81 26.45 6.73
N LEU A 165 31.45 25.39 7.25
CA LEU A 165 32.66 25.50 8.09
C LEU A 165 33.94 25.85 7.34
N LYS A 166 33.93 25.79 6.00
CA LYS A 166 35.11 26.01 5.13
C LYS A 166 34.85 27.03 4.01
N ASP A 167 33.91 27.96 4.19
CA ASP A 167 33.48 28.92 3.17
C ASP A 167 32.92 28.29 1.87
N ILE A 168 32.59 27.00 1.89
CA ILE A 168 31.98 26.28 0.77
C ILE A 168 30.63 25.75 1.24
N ASN A 169 29.54 26.34 0.74
CA ASN A 169 28.17 25.94 1.09
C ASN A 169 27.77 24.66 0.36
N VAL A 170 28.19 23.49 0.86
CA VAL A 170 27.85 22.18 0.28
C VAL A 170 26.73 21.54 1.08
N GLN A 171 25.71 21.02 0.40
CA GLN A 171 24.70 20.17 1.03
C GLN A 171 25.35 18.82 1.36
N ILE A 172 25.44 18.47 2.64
CA ILE A 172 26.10 17.23 3.07
C ILE A 172 25.08 16.15 3.43
N ILE A 173 23.97 16.52 4.06
CA ILE A 173 22.95 15.55 4.51
C ILE A 173 21.59 16.00 4.03
N GLU A 174 20.82 15.03 3.54
CA GLU A 174 19.43 15.19 3.16
C GLU A 174 18.59 14.17 3.92
N GLY A 175 17.80 14.65 4.88
CA GLY A 175 16.73 13.88 5.52
C GLY A 175 15.41 14.16 4.84
N LYS A 176 14.68 13.12 4.46
CA LYS A 176 13.37 13.25 3.81
C LYS A 176 12.35 12.35 4.46
N ILE A 177 11.19 12.93 4.76
CA ILE A 177 9.97 12.23 5.12
C ILE A 177 9.03 12.41 3.93
N GLY A 178 8.67 11.32 3.27
CA GLY A 178 7.69 11.36 2.18
C GLY A 178 6.28 11.70 2.68
N GLN A 179 5.31 11.74 1.77
CA GLN A 179 3.93 12.07 2.09
C GLN A 179 3.37 11.19 3.21
N PHE A 180 2.70 11.81 4.19
CA PHE A 180 2.07 11.11 5.31
C PHE A 180 0.76 11.75 5.76
N ILE A 181 -0.06 10.94 6.44
CA ILE A 181 -1.33 11.35 7.03
C ILE A 181 -1.26 11.07 8.53
N LEU A 182 -1.50 12.09 9.34
CA LEU A 182 -1.65 11.99 10.79
C LEU A 182 -3.13 12.07 11.12
N ASN A 183 -3.69 11.00 11.70
CA ASN A 183 -5.03 11.07 12.28
C ASN A 183 -4.91 11.14 13.79
N VAL A 184 -5.54 12.15 14.38
CA VAL A 184 -5.67 12.31 15.83
C VAL A 184 -7.15 12.31 16.18
N GLN A 185 -7.52 11.52 17.16
CA GLN A 185 -8.87 11.45 17.71
C GLN A 185 -8.83 11.87 19.17
N ASN A 186 -9.89 12.54 19.63
CA ASN A 186 -10.14 12.88 21.03
C ASN A 186 -9.01 13.71 21.66
N LEU A 187 -8.55 14.77 20.96
CA LEU A 187 -7.46 15.67 21.36
C LEU A 187 -7.57 16.17 22.81
N SER A 188 -8.78 16.59 23.21
CA SER A 188 -9.13 17.17 24.51
C SER A 188 -9.35 16.14 25.63
N LEU A 189 -9.66 14.90 25.27
CA LEU A 189 -10.00 13.78 26.18
C LEU A 189 -8.88 12.73 26.16
N SER A 190 -9.15 11.53 25.62
CA SER A 190 -8.19 10.44 25.47
C SER A 190 -7.58 10.46 24.07
N LEU A 191 -6.49 11.20 23.89
CA LEU A 191 -5.87 11.38 22.58
C LEU A 191 -5.38 10.04 22.02
N MET A 192 -5.81 9.71 20.81
CA MET A 192 -5.31 8.60 20.00
C MET A 192 -4.79 9.19 18.70
N ALA A 193 -3.49 9.08 18.45
CA ALA A 193 -2.87 9.55 17.22
C ALA A 193 -2.18 8.40 16.48
N ASN A 194 -2.36 8.32 15.17
CA ASN A 194 -1.67 7.37 14.30
C ASN A 194 -1.05 8.07 13.08
N THR A 195 0.13 7.62 12.67
CA THR A 195 0.79 8.09 11.44
C THR A 195 1.79 7.04 10.95
N CYS A 196 2.03 7.03 9.64
CA CYS A 196 3.07 6.22 9.00
C CYS A 196 4.00 7.15 8.22
N LEU A 197 5.26 7.20 8.63
CA LEU A 197 6.28 8.11 8.11
C LEU A 197 7.24 7.32 7.22
N PRO A 198 7.24 7.53 5.90
CA PRO A 198 8.29 7.01 5.01
C PRO A 198 9.53 7.88 5.14
N ILE A 199 10.62 7.34 5.68
CA ILE A 199 11.84 8.07 6.02
C ILE A 199 12.99 7.63 5.10
N GLU A 200 13.73 8.60 4.59
CA GLU A 200 14.94 8.45 3.78
C GLU A 200 16.02 9.38 4.36
N LEU A 201 17.26 8.91 4.47
CA LEU A 201 18.38 9.75 4.89
C LEU A 201 19.57 9.49 3.96
N ASN A 202 20.00 10.54 3.25
CA ASN A 202 21.09 10.49 2.30
C ASN A 202 22.24 11.39 2.76
N PHE A 203 23.47 11.01 2.42
CA PHE A 203 24.62 11.89 2.51
C PHE A 203 25.20 12.15 1.13
N PHE A 204 25.76 13.33 0.92
CA PHE A 204 26.42 13.68 -0.32
C PHE A 204 27.89 13.28 -0.26
N ASN A 205 28.29 12.30 -1.07
CA ASN A 205 29.68 11.90 -1.17
C ASN A 205 30.44 12.87 -2.08
N ILE A 206 31.19 13.80 -1.46
CA ILE A 206 31.95 14.85 -2.16
C ILE A 206 32.97 14.25 -3.15
N LYS A 207 33.57 13.09 -2.87
CA LYS A 207 34.59 12.47 -3.75
C LYS A 207 33.98 11.98 -5.06
N ASN A 208 32.77 11.46 -5.00
CA ASN A 208 32.07 10.85 -6.13
C ASN A 208 30.97 11.76 -6.71
N SER A 209 30.70 12.91 -6.08
CA SER A 209 29.64 13.87 -6.44
C SER A 209 28.26 13.23 -6.58
N HIS A 210 27.91 12.30 -5.68
CA HIS A 210 26.66 11.55 -5.71
C HIS A 210 26.06 11.40 -4.31
N TRP A 211 24.74 11.30 -4.23
CA TRP A 211 24.00 11.04 -2.98
C TRP A 211 24.00 9.55 -2.65
N GLU A 212 24.52 9.18 -1.49
CA GLU A 212 24.54 7.81 -1.00
C GLU A 212 23.58 7.66 0.20
N PRO A 213 22.77 6.60 0.25
CA PRO A 213 21.85 6.39 1.36
C PRO A 213 22.62 6.06 2.65
N ILE A 214 22.42 6.86 3.70
CA ILE A 214 22.82 6.49 5.07
C ILE A 214 21.80 5.50 5.63
N ILE A 215 20.52 5.77 5.38
CA ILE A 215 19.41 4.92 5.79
C ILE A 215 18.58 4.64 4.54
N GLU A 216 18.48 3.35 4.19
CA GLU A 216 17.60 2.90 3.10
C GLU A 216 16.14 3.29 3.37
N PRO A 217 15.35 3.58 2.32
CA PRO A 217 13.95 3.99 2.49
C PRO A 217 13.15 2.99 3.33
N TRP A 218 12.67 3.41 4.50
CA TRP A 218 11.93 2.56 5.43
C TRP A 218 10.70 3.28 5.96
N LYS A 219 9.65 2.50 6.29
CA LYS A 219 8.38 3.04 6.78
C LYS A 219 8.29 2.82 8.29
N PHE A 220 8.17 3.92 9.03
CA PHE A 220 8.05 3.92 10.48
C PHE A 220 6.61 4.30 10.88
N THR A 221 5.92 3.43 11.60
CA THR A 221 4.54 3.68 12.04
C THR A 221 4.51 4.05 13.52
N VAL A 222 3.87 5.17 13.84
CA VAL A 222 3.77 5.72 15.19
C VAL A 222 2.32 5.73 15.62
N ASN A 223 2.05 5.11 16.77
CA ASN A 223 0.76 5.17 17.45
C ASN A 223 0.96 5.75 18.86
N ILE A 224 0.33 6.89 19.15
CA ILE A 224 0.43 7.62 20.42
C ILE A 224 -0.94 7.59 21.11
N TYR A 225 -0.94 7.24 22.40
CA TYR A 225 -2.13 7.22 23.23
C TYR A 225 -1.90 8.02 24.50
N ARG A 226 -2.82 8.92 24.85
CA ARG A 226 -2.81 9.68 26.12
C ARG A 226 -4.18 9.60 26.77
N GLU A 227 -4.23 9.07 27.98
CA GLU A 227 -5.45 8.97 28.79
C GLU A 227 -5.47 10.10 29.83
N LYS A 228 -6.59 10.84 29.94
CA LYS A 228 -6.76 11.91 30.93
C LYS A 228 -7.39 11.32 32.19
N GLU A 229 -6.70 11.46 33.33
CA GLU A 229 -7.30 11.21 34.65
C GLU A 229 -8.30 12.33 34.95
N ASN A 230 -9.53 11.97 35.34
CA ASN A 230 -10.64 12.83 35.77
C ASN A 230 -11.62 13.34 34.70
N SER A 231 -12.24 12.45 33.94
CA SER A 231 -13.63 12.66 33.53
C SER A 231 -14.47 11.49 34.04
N GLU A 232 -15.58 11.77 34.70
CA GLU A 232 -16.47 10.74 35.27
C GLU A 232 -17.07 9.81 34.19
N ILE A 233 -16.86 10.15 32.92
CA ILE A 233 -17.24 9.39 31.73
C ILE A 233 -16.29 8.19 31.48
N SER A 234 -15.01 8.26 31.90
CA SER A 234 -14.10 7.10 31.81
C SER A 234 -14.40 5.99 32.84
N ARG A 235 -15.34 6.22 33.77
CA ARG A 235 -15.84 5.17 34.68
C ARG A 235 -16.66 4.08 33.96
N ARG A 236 -16.94 4.20 32.66
CA ARG A 236 -17.75 3.21 31.91
C ARG A 236 -17.01 2.35 30.89
N ILE A 237 -15.71 2.56 30.67
CA ILE A 237 -14.90 1.61 29.89
C ILE A 237 -14.09 0.78 30.90
N GLU A 238 -14.65 -0.35 31.31
CA GLU A 238 -13.92 -1.34 32.10
C GLU A 238 -12.78 -1.92 31.24
N ASN A 239 -11.58 -1.33 31.33
CA ASN A 239 -10.39 -1.91 30.72
C ASN A 239 -9.96 -3.14 31.53
N TYR A 240 -10.16 -4.33 30.94
CA TYR A 240 -9.69 -5.62 31.43
C TYR A 240 -8.35 -5.96 30.78
N PRO A 241 -7.23 -5.90 31.52
CA PRO A 241 -5.90 -6.11 30.94
C PRO A 241 -5.64 -7.55 30.49
N TYR A 242 -6.46 -8.50 30.93
CA TYR A 242 -6.35 -9.92 30.57
C TYR A 242 -7.70 -10.46 30.08
N ILE A 243 -7.68 -11.25 29.01
CA ILE A 243 -8.80 -12.05 28.54
C ILE A 243 -8.36 -13.52 28.56
N ILE A 244 -8.99 -14.30 29.43
CA ILE A 244 -8.75 -15.73 29.56
C ILE A 244 -9.70 -16.47 28.64
N ARG A 245 -9.18 -17.34 27.80
CA ARG A 245 -9.97 -18.10 26.82
C ARG A 245 -9.80 -19.59 27.05
N ASN A 246 -10.90 -20.32 27.08
CA ASN A 246 -10.87 -21.78 27.14
C ASN A 246 -11.11 -22.38 25.76
N ARG A 247 -10.15 -23.15 25.26
CA ARG A 247 -10.17 -23.91 24.01
C ARG A 247 -9.65 -25.33 24.24
N THR A 248 -9.90 -25.89 25.41
CA THR A 248 -9.43 -27.23 25.80
C THR A 248 -10.36 -28.35 25.37
N GLY A 249 -11.58 -28.03 24.93
CA GLY A 249 -12.64 -29.00 24.61
C GLY A 249 -13.53 -29.38 25.81
N GLY A 250 -13.09 -29.09 27.04
CA GLY A 250 -13.88 -29.28 28.27
C GLY A 250 -14.03 -27.97 29.04
N GLU A 251 -14.71 -28.00 30.19
CA GLU A 251 -14.80 -26.83 31.06
C GLU A 251 -13.52 -26.70 31.90
N VAL A 252 -13.10 -25.46 32.12
CA VAL A 252 -11.89 -25.13 32.87
C VAL A 252 -12.26 -24.21 34.02
N ILE A 253 -11.72 -24.53 35.19
CA ILE A 253 -11.87 -23.72 36.40
C ILE A 253 -10.57 -22.97 36.65
N VAL A 254 -10.68 -21.66 36.84
CA VAL A 254 -9.56 -20.74 36.98
C VAL A 254 -9.69 -19.93 38.26
N TRP A 255 -8.60 -19.80 39.03
CA TRP A 255 -8.57 -18.99 40.25
C TRP A 255 -7.15 -18.50 40.56
N THR A 256 -7.00 -17.68 41.59
CA THR A 256 -5.69 -17.16 42.03
C THR A 256 -5.49 -17.29 43.53
N ASP A 257 -4.39 -17.92 43.94
CA ASP A 257 -4.01 -18.07 45.36
C ASP A 257 -2.94 -17.04 45.75
N ASN A 258 -3.22 -15.74 45.64
CA ASN A 258 -2.19 -14.73 45.90
C ASN A 258 -2.47 -13.96 47.19
N LYS A 259 -1.98 -14.52 48.32
CA LYS A 259 -2.12 -13.94 49.68
C LYS A 259 -1.55 -12.52 49.83
N LYS A 260 -0.73 -12.05 48.87
CA LYS A 260 -0.10 -10.71 48.89
C LYS A 260 -0.88 -9.66 48.08
N SER A 261 -1.83 -10.07 47.24
CA SER A 261 -2.76 -9.16 46.57
C SER A 261 -4.10 -9.23 47.29
N GLU A 262 -4.69 -8.09 47.66
CA GLU A 262 -6.01 -8.01 48.31
C GLU A 262 -7.19 -8.44 47.40
N LEU A 263 -6.92 -9.10 46.27
CA LEU A 263 -7.89 -9.62 45.33
C LEU A 263 -7.69 -11.13 45.18
N ASN A 264 -8.62 -11.90 45.72
CA ASN A 264 -8.78 -13.32 45.42
C ASN A 264 -9.82 -13.42 44.30
N ILE A 265 -9.41 -13.89 43.12
CA ILE A 265 -10.38 -14.30 42.10
C ILE A 265 -11.03 -15.59 42.60
N PRO A 266 -12.36 -15.63 42.79
CA PRO A 266 -13.06 -16.86 43.17
C PRO A 266 -12.90 -17.91 42.06
N TYR A 267 -13.24 -19.16 42.35
CA TYR A 267 -13.28 -20.19 41.31
C TYR A 267 -14.21 -19.76 40.18
N VAL A 268 -13.65 -19.47 39.01
CA VAL A 268 -14.40 -19.09 37.81
C VAL A 268 -14.42 -20.28 36.85
N GLU A 269 -15.62 -20.73 36.53
CA GLU A 269 -15.85 -21.76 35.51
C GLU A 269 -15.97 -21.10 34.13
N ILE A 270 -15.17 -21.58 33.18
CA ILE A 270 -15.15 -21.10 31.80
C ILE A 270 -15.47 -22.29 30.90
N LYS A 271 -16.59 -22.23 30.17
CA LYS A 271 -16.96 -23.29 29.23
C LYS A 271 -16.04 -23.30 28.02
N ASN A 272 -16.04 -24.41 27.28
CA ASN A 272 -15.25 -24.50 26.06
C ASN A 272 -15.71 -23.44 25.04
N ASN A 273 -14.76 -22.74 24.42
CA ASN A 273 -14.92 -21.58 23.54
C ASN A 273 -15.39 -20.28 24.19
N ASP A 274 -15.60 -20.24 25.51
CA ASP A 274 -15.94 -19.01 26.23
C ASP A 274 -14.69 -18.23 26.66
N GLU A 275 -14.92 -16.96 27.01
CA GLU A 275 -13.90 -16.02 27.45
C GLU A 275 -14.29 -15.38 28.79
N PHE A 276 -13.29 -15.16 29.64
CA PHE A 276 -13.43 -14.49 30.92
C PHE A 276 -12.48 -13.30 31.00
N LYS A 277 -13.04 -12.11 31.26
CA LYS A 277 -12.26 -10.88 31.37
C LYS A 277 -11.73 -10.74 32.79
N LEU A 278 -10.44 -10.48 32.93
CA LEU A 278 -9.75 -10.49 34.22
C LEU A 278 -8.92 -9.23 34.48
N LYS A 279 -8.93 -8.81 35.75
CA LYS A 279 -8.17 -7.68 36.27
C LYS A 279 -7.56 -8.03 37.64
N PHE A 280 -6.23 -7.96 37.74
CA PHE A 280 -5.48 -8.34 38.94
C PHE A 280 -5.34 -7.21 39.98
N THR A 281 -5.59 -5.95 39.59
CA THR A 281 -5.38 -4.80 40.47
C THR A 281 -6.42 -3.71 40.28
N ASN A 282 -6.76 -3.05 41.38
CA ASN A 282 -7.36 -1.72 41.35
C ASN A 282 -6.22 -0.69 41.18
N TRP A 283 -6.30 0.17 40.16
CA TRP A 283 -5.20 1.05 39.72
C TRP A 283 -4.63 1.94 40.84
N ARG A 284 -5.45 2.27 41.85
CA ARG A 284 -5.06 3.03 43.05
C ARG A 284 -3.93 2.38 43.86
N TYR A 285 -3.91 1.06 44.00
CA TYR A 285 -2.91 0.36 44.82
C TYR A 285 -1.63 -0.01 44.06
N GLY A 286 -1.58 0.25 42.75
CA GLY A 286 -0.40 -0.03 41.92
C GLY A 286 0.74 0.97 42.13
N ARG A 287 0.43 2.23 42.46
CA ARG A 287 1.41 3.32 42.62
C ARG A 287 2.23 3.23 43.91
N GLU A 288 1.71 2.55 44.93
CA GLU A 288 2.32 2.50 46.27
C GLU A 288 3.21 1.25 46.48
N ARG A 289 3.29 0.34 45.51
CA ARG A 289 4.00 -0.94 45.68
C ARG A 289 5.47 -0.84 45.27
N LYS A 290 6.37 -1.15 46.20
CA LYS A 290 7.83 -1.24 45.97
C LYS A 290 8.29 -2.57 45.33
N ASN A 291 7.46 -3.62 45.34
CA ASN A 291 7.81 -4.95 44.84
C ASN A 291 6.95 -5.35 43.62
N LEU A 292 7.59 -5.88 42.58
CA LEU A 292 6.93 -6.51 41.42
C LEU A 292 6.32 -7.84 41.87
N ILE A 293 4.99 -7.98 41.80
CA ILE A 293 4.27 -9.24 42.04
C ILE A 293 3.95 -9.84 40.68
N GLU A 294 4.41 -11.06 40.42
CA GLU A 294 4.04 -11.80 39.21
C GLU A 294 2.56 -12.20 39.27
N ASN A 295 1.81 -11.89 38.22
CA ASN A 295 0.43 -12.34 38.08
C ASN A 295 0.45 -13.80 37.65
N THR A 296 -0.13 -14.64 38.51
CA THR A 296 -0.18 -16.07 38.29
C THR A 296 -1.61 -16.58 38.45
N ILE A 297 -1.92 -17.65 37.71
CA ILE A 297 -3.24 -18.27 37.67
C ILE A 297 -3.13 -19.77 37.96
N ASN A 298 -4.06 -20.29 38.75
CA ASN A 298 -4.26 -21.72 38.92
C ASN A 298 -5.36 -22.21 37.99
N VAL A 299 -5.20 -23.43 37.47
CA VAL A 299 -6.10 -24.01 36.48
C VAL A 299 -6.39 -25.46 36.81
N SER A 300 -7.66 -25.86 36.74
CA SER A 300 -8.08 -27.25 36.73
C SER A 300 -9.08 -27.51 35.60
N ILE A 301 -8.99 -28.69 34.98
CA ILE A 301 -9.98 -29.14 33.98
C ILE A 301 -11.08 -29.87 34.74
N SER A 302 -12.36 -29.51 34.52
CA SER A 302 -13.50 -29.93 35.37
C SER A 302 -13.75 -31.44 35.41
N SER A 303 -13.16 -32.21 34.50
CA SER A 303 -13.31 -33.67 34.45
C SER A 303 -12.76 -34.41 35.67
N ASN A 304 -12.05 -33.72 36.59
CA ASN A 304 -11.34 -34.29 37.75
C ASN A 304 -10.36 -35.42 37.40
N MET A 305 -10.03 -35.59 36.12
CA MET A 305 -9.12 -36.63 35.64
C MET A 305 -7.64 -36.26 35.85
N TRP A 306 -7.36 -34.97 36.08
CA TRP A 306 -6.01 -34.43 36.19
C TRP A 306 -5.84 -33.51 37.39
N ASP A 307 -4.61 -33.47 37.89
CA ASP A 307 -4.12 -32.61 38.95
C ASP A 307 -4.20 -31.13 38.54
N ILE A 308 -4.35 -30.29 39.56
CA ILE A 308 -4.38 -28.83 39.43
C ILE A 308 -3.01 -28.33 38.98
N ILE A 309 -3.00 -27.49 37.95
CA ILE A 309 -1.81 -26.74 37.52
C ILE A 309 -1.78 -25.43 38.30
N LYS A 310 -0.76 -25.28 39.16
CA LYS A 310 -0.63 -24.11 40.03
C LYS A 310 0.33 -23.07 39.46
N ALA A 311 0.05 -21.80 39.76
CA ALA A 311 0.92 -20.65 39.52
C ALA A 311 1.40 -20.49 38.06
N VAL A 312 0.50 -20.58 37.09
CA VAL A 312 0.78 -20.30 35.67
C VAL A 312 1.07 -18.80 35.50
N PRO A 313 2.29 -18.39 35.07
CA PRO A 313 2.62 -16.98 34.90
C PRO A 313 2.05 -16.44 33.60
N ILE A 314 1.35 -15.30 33.68
CA ILE A 314 0.62 -14.72 32.53
C ILE A 314 1.11 -13.35 32.08
N ASP A 315 2.21 -12.86 32.66
CA ASP A 315 2.66 -11.49 32.42
C ASP A 315 3.45 -11.29 31.13
N GLN A 316 4.04 -12.35 30.58
CA GLN A 316 4.89 -12.27 29.40
C GLN A 316 4.22 -12.95 28.21
N GLU A 317 4.39 -12.39 27.02
CA GLU A 317 4.03 -13.05 25.77
C GLU A 317 4.90 -14.28 25.56
N LYS A 318 4.29 -15.47 25.66
CA LYS A 318 4.95 -16.77 25.51
C LYS A 318 3.94 -17.90 25.39
N THR A 319 4.41 -19.03 24.87
CA THR A 319 3.67 -20.31 24.85
C THR A 319 4.26 -21.25 25.90
N LEU A 320 3.43 -21.70 26.85
CA LEU A 320 3.81 -22.66 27.90
C LEU A 320 3.12 -23.99 27.67
N SER A 321 3.81 -25.09 28.00
CA SER A 321 3.28 -26.46 27.87
C SER A 321 3.37 -27.18 29.22
N TYR A 322 2.23 -27.68 29.72
CA TYR A 322 2.12 -28.40 30.98
C TYR A 322 1.68 -29.84 30.73
N LEU A 323 2.47 -30.80 31.19
CA LEU A 323 2.10 -32.22 31.17
C LEU A 323 0.99 -32.47 32.21
N LEU A 324 -0.15 -32.97 31.76
CA LEU A 324 -1.27 -33.33 32.63
C LEU A 324 -0.96 -34.65 33.36
N ARG A 325 -1.17 -34.68 34.68
CA ARG A 325 -0.93 -35.82 35.57
C ARG A 325 -2.20 -36.16 36.36
N PRO A 326 -2.47 -37.43 36.70
CA PRO A 326 -1.78 -38.62 36.23
C PRO A 326 -1.97 -38.86 34.72
N SER A 327 -1.11 -39.69 34.12
CA SER A 327 -1.37 -40.21 32.77
C SER A 327 -2.52 -41.20 32.83
N ILE A 328 -3.53 -41.02 31.97
CA ILE A 328 -4.73 -41.86 31.94
C ILE A 328 -4.53 -42.91 30.86
N ASN A 329 -4.70 -44.20 31.18
CA ASN A 329 -4.49 -45.31 30.24
C ASN A 329 -3.09 -45.27 29.56
N ASP A 330 -2.05 -44.89 30.31
CA ASP A 330 -0.68 -44.65 29.81
C ASP A 330 -0.54 -43.57 28.71
N ILE A 331 -1.59 -42.79 28.46
CA ILE A 331 -1.59 -41.68 27.51
C ILE A 331 -1.14 -40.40 28.22
N LYS A 332 -0.10 -39.77 27.67
CA LYS A 332 0.40 -38.46 28.09
C LYS A 332 -0.34 -37.37 27.31
N ASN A 333 -0.95 -36.42 28.03
CA ASN A 333 -1.63 -35.25 27.46
C ASN A 333 -0.97 -33.95 27.92
N ILE A 334 -1.01 -32.92 27.08
CA ILE A 334 -0.40 -31.61 27.37
C ILE A 334 -1.48 -30.53 27.26
N LEU A 335 -1.54 -29.69 28.29
CA LEU A 335 -2.24 -28.40 28.23
C LEU A 335 -1.26 -27.34 27.74
N VAL A 336 -1.64 -26.60 26.70
CA VAL A 336 -0.86 -25.48 26.18
C VAL A 336 -1.52 -24.16 26.61
N VAL A 337 -0.71 -23.24 27.13
CA VAL A 337 -1.11 -21.87 27.50
C VAL A 337 -0.43 -20.91 26.53
N ASP A 338 -1.21 -20.36 25.61
CA ASP A 338 -0.73 -19.40 24.61
C ASP A 338 -1.10 -17.98 25.06
N ILE A 339 -0.10 -17.15 25.38
CA ILE A 339 -0.27 -15.78 25.85
C ILE A 339 0.17 -14.85 24.74
N LYS A 340 -0.76 -14.07 24.17
CA LYS A 340 -0.51 -13.10 23.11
C LYS A 340 -1.02 -11.72 23.49
N VAL A 341 -0.30 -10.68 23.08
CA VAL A 341 -0.71 -9.28 23.29
C VAL A 341 -1.31 -8.75 22.00
N ILE A 342 -2.61 -8.41 22.04
CA ILE A 342 -3.32 -7.81 20.91
C ILE A 342 -4.01 -6.56 21.45
N ASP A 343 -3.77 -5.40 20.82
CA ASP A 343 -4.34 -4.11 21.23
C ASP A 343 -4.16 -3.80 22.73
N ASN A 344 -2.95 -4.09 23.26
CA ASN A 344 -2.58 -3.95 24.67
C ASN A 344 -3.37 -4.83 25.68
N ILE A 345 -4.14 -5.81 25.20
CA ILE A 345 -4.82 -6.81 26.02
C ILE A 345 -4.07 -8.14 25.92
N LYS A 346 -3.82 -8.78 27.07
CA LYS A 346 -3.21 -10.12 27.13
C LYS A 346 -4.27 -11.19 26.98
N TYR A 347 -4.28 -11.86 25.83
CA TYR A 347 -5.10 -13.03 25.58
C TYR A 347 -4.40 -14.28 26.09
N VAL A 348 -4.86 -14.82 27.21
CA VAL A 348 -4.36 -16.05 27.84
C VAL A 348 -5.25 -17.21 27.40
N THR A 349 -4.76 -18.03 26.47
CA THR A 349 -5.57 -19.08 25.84
C THR A 349 -5.14 -20.45 26.36
N PHE A 350 -6.00 -21.08 27.17
CA PHE A 350 -5.86 -22.48 27.56
C PHE A 350 -6.38 -23.36 26.43
N ARG A 351 -5.51 -24.15 25.82
CA ARG A 351 -5.87 -24.96 24.65
C ARG A 351 -5.22 -26.33 24.68
N SER A 352 -5.77 -27.23 23.90
CA SER A 352 -5.11 -28.49 23.60
C SER A 352 -3.81 -28.28 22.80
N SER A 353 -2.96 -29.30 22.84
CA SER A 353 -1.74 -29.32 22.03
C SER A 353 -2.00 -29.41 20.54
N SER A 354 -3.14 -29.99 20.15
CA SER A 354 -3.44 -30.35 18.76
C SER A 354 -4.54 -29.46 18.18
N LEU A 355 -4.32 -28.99 16.96
CA LEU A 355 -5.25 -28.10 16.28
C LEU A 355 -5.47 -28.54 14.82
N LEU A 356 -6.64 -28.19 14.31
CA LEU A 356 -7.08 -28.39 12.95
C LEU A 356 -7.36 -27.01 12.37
N HIS A 357 -6.66 -26.67 11.29
CA HIS A 357 -6.77 -25.41 10.60
C HIS A 357 -7.50 -25.62 9.28
N ASN A 358 -8.61 -24.90 9.11
CA ASN A 358 -9.36 -24.90 7.87
C ASN A 358 -8.72 -23.92 6.86
N LYS A 359 -7.81 -24.41 6.01
CA LYS A 359 -7.23 -23.62 4.90
C LYS A 359 -8.10 -23.67 3.63
N THR A 360 -9.41 -23.91 3.76
CA THR A 360 -10.37 -23.83 2.65
C THR A 360 -11.26 -22.60 2.78
N ASN A 361 -11.92 -22.23 1.67
CA ASN A 361 -12.92 -21.16 1.65
C ASN A 361 -14.34 -21.65 2.03
N LEU A 362 -14.47 -22.89 2.53
CA LEU A 362 -15.74 -23.50 2.89
C LEU A 362 -15.92 -23.50 4.42
N ASN A 363 -17.16 -23.32 4.88
CA ASN A 363 -17.54 -23.71 6.25
C ASN A 363 -17.48 -25.23 6.33
N LEU A 364 -16.78 -25.77 7.32
CA LEU A 364 -16.64 -27.20 7.54
C LEU A 364 -17.30 -27.62 8.84
N ASP A 365 -18.10 -28.68 8.81
CA ASP A 365 -18.48 -29.38 10.02
C ASP A 365 -17.44 -30.48 10.31
N VAL A 366 -17.04 -30.59 11.56
CA VAL A 366 -16.04 -31.54 12.06
C VAL A 366 -16.71 -32.44 13.09
N LEU A 367 -16.68 -33.75 12.85
CA LEU A 367 -17.18 -34.79 13.74
C LEU A 367 -16.00 -35.52 14.37
N ILE A 368 -15.96 -35.56 15.69
CA ILE A 368 -14.94 -36.27 16.45
C ILE A 368 -15.61 -37.46 17.13
N MET A 369 -15.14 -38.65 16.78
CA MET A 369 -15.59 -39.93 17.34
C MET A 369 -14.58 -40.40 18.38
N GLY A 370 -14.70 -39.85 19.59
CA GLY A 370 -13.96 -40.28 20.78
C GLY A 370 -14.84 -41.15 21.68
N ASN A 371 -14.75 -40.92 23.00
CA ASN A 371 -15.66 -41.54 23.98
C ASN A 371 -17.10 -41.06 23.80
N VAL A 372 -17.26 -39.79 23.41
CA VAL A 372 -18.52 -39.17 23.03
C VAL A 372 -18.36 -38.67 21.60
N ILE A 373 -19.41 -38.84 20.79
CA ILE A 373 -19.44 -38.28 19.45
C ILE A 373 -19.81 -36.80 19.57
N THR A 374 -18.89 -35.92 19.17
CA THR A 374 -19.09 -34.46 19.22
C THR A 374 -18.96 -33.86 17.83
N GLN A 375 -19.77 -32.83 17.56
CA GLN A 375 -19.78 -32.13 16.28
C GLN A 375 -19.51 -30.64 16.51
N TYR A 376 -18.65 -30.07 15.66
CA TYR A 376 -18.26 -28.67 15.67
C TYR A 376 -18.41 -28.09 14.26
N SER A 377 -18.56 -26.76 14.17
CA SER A 377 -18.54 -26.03 12.91
C SER A 377 -17.33 -25.11 12.90
N VAL A 378 -16.58 -25.10 11.81
CA VAL A 378 -15.31 -24.39 11.64
C VAL A 378 -15.40 -23.54 10.38
N GLY A 379 -15.28 -22.23 10.54
CA GLY A 379 -15.34 -21.27 9.45
C GLY A 379 -14.11 -21.32 8.52
N PRO A 380 -14.19 -20.68 7.35
CA PRO A 380 -13.05 -20.48 6.45
C PRO A 380 -11.87 -19.84 7.17
N MET A 381 -10.67 -20.33 6.92
CA MET A 381 -9.41 -19.84 7.53
C MET A 381 -9.37 -19.92 9.07
N GLU A 382 -10.33 -20.59 9.72
CA GLU A 382 -10.41 -20.66 11.17
C GLU A 382 -9.48 -21.77 11.74
N ASN A 383 -9.06 -21.58 12.99
CA ASN A 383 -8.38 -22.59 13.78
C ASN A 383 -9.35 -23.24 14.76
N PHE A 384 -9.43 -24.56 14.70
CA PHE A 384 -10.20 -25.38 15.63
C PHE A 384 -9.26 -26.18 16.53
N TYR A 385 -9.46 -26.12 17.84
CA TYR A 385 -8.65 -26.86 18.82
C TYR A 385 -9.32 -28.19 19.15
N ILE A 386 -8.62 -29.30 18.90
CA ILE A 386 -9.16 -30.65 19.14
C ILE A 386 -9.25 -30.87 20.66
N PRO A 387 -10.38 -31.33 21.22
CA PRO A 387 -10.51 -31.56 22.66
C PRO A 387 -9.37 -32.43 23.23
N ILE A 388 -8.87 -32.07 24.43
CA ILE A 388 -7.73 -32.76 25.06
C ILE A 388 -7.97 -34.26 25.22
N THR A 389 -9.21 -34.66 25.53
CA THR A 389 -9.62 -36.06 25.68
C THR A 389 -9.58 -36.86 24.39
N ASP A 390 -9.69 -36.19 23.24
CA ASP A 390 -9.85 -36.82 21.93
C ASP A 390 -8.57 -36.78 21.08
N ILE A 391 -7.47 -36.23 21.59
CA ILE A 391 -6.21 -36.13 20.82
C ILE A 391 -5.68 -37.50 20.41
N TYR A 392 -5.72 -38.47 21.33
CA TYR A 392 -5.15 -39.80 21.11
C TYR A 392 -6.15 -40.77 20.47
N ASN A 393 -7.37 -40.86 21.00
CA ASN A 393 -8.39 -41.83 20.54
C ASN A 393 -9.39 -41.26 19.53
N GLY A 394 -9.46 -39.93 19.38
CA GLY A 394 -10.47 -39.27 18.55
C GLY A 394 -10.23 -39.54 17.07
N LYS A 395 -11.22 -40.15 16.43
CA LYS A 395 -11.25 -40.29 14.97
C LYS A 395 -12.06 -39.15 14.37
N ILE A 396 -11.47 -38.45 13.41
CA ILE A 396 -12.05 -37.22 12.85
C ILE A 396 -12.68 -37.51 11.50
N ARG A 397 -13.88 -36.96 11.31
CA ARG A 397 -14.57 -36.80 10.04
C ARG A 397 -14.85 -35.32 9.79
N ILE A 398 -14.84 -34.94 8.53
CA ILE A 398 -15.20 -33.59 8.10
C ILE A 398 -16.24 -33.68 6.98
N LYS A 399 -17.02 -32.62 6.85
CA LYS A 399 -17.82 -32.36 5.65
C LYS A 399 -17.98 -30.85 5.46
N PRO A 400 -18.24 -30.38 4.24
CA PRO A 400 -18.76 -29.03 4.05
C PRO A 400 -20.10 -28.88 4.79
N LYS A 401 -20.30 -27.71 5.38
CA LYS A 401 -21.56 -27.34 6.00
C LYS A 401 -22.66 -27.29 4.94
N ASP A 402 -23.82 -27.82 5.28
CA ASP A 402 -24.96 -27.85 4.36
C ASP A 402 -25.51 -26.43 4.19
N GLU A 403 -25.33 -25.84 3.00
CA GLU A 403 -25.76 -24.47 2.68
C GLU A 403 -26.35 -24.43 1.26
N ASN A 404 -27.28 -23.50 1.02
CA ASN A 404 -27.87 -23.24 -0.30
C ASN A 404 -28.50 -24.47 -0.98
N GLY A 405 -29.13 -25.36 -0.20
CA GLY A 405 -29.80 -26.57 -0.72
C GLY A 405 -28.86 -27.71 -1.13
N LYS A 406 -27.55 -27.58 -0.87
CA LYS A 406 -26.58 -28.66 -1.09
C LYS A 406 -26.33 -29.40 0.24
N SER A 407 -26.57 -30.70 0.23
CA SER A 407 -26.27 -31.59 1.36
C SER A 407 -25.04 -32.44 1.06
N TYR A 408 -24.16 -32.56 2.05
CA TYR A 408 -22.95 -33.36 1.96
C TYR A 408 -22.94 -34.49 2.99
N GLN A 409 -22.46 -35.65 2.58
CA GLN A 409 -22.14 -36.76 3.46
C GLN A 409 -20.77 -36.55 4.10
N TRP A 410 -20.60 -37.09 5.31
CA TRP A 410 -19.29 -37.20 5.95
C TRP A 410 -18.31 -37.95 5.06
N ASN A 411 -17.03 -37.64 5.21
CA ASN A 411 -15.99 -38.36 4.49
C ASN A 411 -15.97 -39.87 4.81
N ASP A 412 -15.67 -40.66 3.77
CA ASP A 412 -15.71 -42.11 3.83
C ASP A 412 -14.68 -42.65 4.85
N GLU A 413 -13.42 -42.23 4.69
CA GLU A 413 -12.29 -42.66 5.52
C GLU A 413 -12.10 -41.76 6.75
N LEU A 414 -12.05 -42.36 7.95
CA LEU A 414 -11.71 -41.63 9.17
C LEU A 414 -10.20 -41.37 9.25
N PHE A 415 -9.81 -40.22 9.80
CA PHE A 415 -8.40 -39.95 10.07
C PHE A 415 -8.13 -39.65 11.55
N SER A 416 -6.95 -40.05 12.01
CA SER A 416 -6.39 -39.77 13.32
C SER A 416 -4.89 -39.52 13.18
N TRP A 417 -4.21 -39.25 14.29
CA TRP A 417 -2.75 -39.05 14.30
C TRP A 417 -1.98 -40.28 13.77
N GLU A 418 -2.55 -41.49 13.89
CA GLU A 418 -1.92 -42.74 13.43
C GLU A 418 -1.72 -42.77 11.91
N ASN A 419 -2.67 -42.19 11.16
CA ASN A 419 -2.59 -42.10 9.69
C ASN A 419 -1.36 -41.30 9.23
N PHE A 420 -0.81 -40.44 10.10
CA PHE A 420 0.30 -39.55 9.77
C PHE A 420 1.67 -40.01 10.31
N ILE A 421 1.78 -41.25 10.78
CA ILE A 421 3.07 -41.81 11.24
C ILE A 421 4.04 -41.95 10.05
N ASN A 422 3.56 -42.52 8.95
CA ASN A 422 4.37 -42.86 7.77
C ASN A 422 4.18 -41.90 6.59
N LYS A 423 3.11 -41.09 6.61
CA LYS A 423 2.77 -40.11 5.57
C LYS A 423 2.48 -38.76 6.23
N ASN A 424 2.76 -37.65 5.55
CA ASN A 424 2.42 -36.33 6.08
C ASN A 424 1.13 -35.76 5.47
N GLU A 425 0.55 -36.41 4.45
CA GLU A 425 -0.66 -35.97 3.75
C GLU A 425 -1.53 -37.18 3.40
N ILE A 426 -2.85 -37.00 3.51
CA ILE A 426 -3.88 -37.93 3.05
C ILE A 426 -4.93 -37.16 2.24
N CYS A 427 -5.58 -37.84 1.29
CA CYS A 427 -6.70 -37.30 0.54
C CYS A 427 -7.99 -37.92 1.07
N ILE A 428 -8.99 -37.10 1.35
CA ILE A 428 -10.32 -37.54 1.76
C ILE A 428 -11.36 -36.98 0.80
N ASN A 429 -12.50 -37.64 0.70
CA ASN A 429 -13.60 -37.25 -0.16
C ASN A 429 -14.89 -37.09 0.66
N CYS A 430 -15.83 -36.27 0.19
CA CYS A 430 -17.17 -36.11 0.75
C CYS A 430 -18.16 -36.23 -0.40
N ASN A 431 -19.10 -37.17 -0.29
CA ASN A 431 -20.11 -37.39 -1.33
C ASN A 431 -21.25 -36.37 -1.19
N SER A 432 -21.76 -35.86 -2.31
CA SER A 432 -23.01 -35.09 -2.40
C SER A 432 -23.97 -35.80 -3.36
N ASN A 433 -25.23 -35.35 -3.39
CA ASN A 433 -26.25 -35.88 -4.30
C ASN A 433 -25.88 -35.70 -5.79
N ALA A 434 -25.03 -34.71 -6.11
CA ALA A 434 -24.57 -34.43 -7.47
C ALA A 434 -23.10 -34.80 -7.70
N ASN A 435 -22.19 -34.32 -6.84
CA ASN A 435 -20.74 -34.38 -7.07
C ASN A 435 -19.98 -34.93 -5.85
N LYS A 436 -18.75 -35.42 -6.05
CA LYS A 436 -17.81 -35.74 -4.97
C LYS A 436 -16.84 -34.59 -4.76
N LEU A 437 -16.68 -34.14 -3.53
CA LEU A 437 -15.69 -33.12 -3.16
C LEU A 437 -14.48 -33.79 -2.51
N TYR A 438 -13.29 -33.32 -2.85
CA TYR A 438 -12.03 -33.80 -2.33
C TYR A 438 -11.37 -32.74 -1.44
N PHE A 439 -10.62 -33.21 -0.45
CA PHE A 439 -9.82 -32.42 0.47
C PHE A 439 -8.49 -33.11 0.71
N LYS A 440 -7.44 -32.32 0.91
CA LYS A 440 -6.15 -32.81 1.38
C LYS A 440 -6.00 -32.45 2.85
N VAL A 441 -5.71 -33.44 3.68
CA VAL A 441 -5.38 -33.22 5.09
C VAL A 441 -3.89 -33.42 5.26
N ARG A 442 -3.20 -32.35 5.66
CA ARG A 442 -1.75 -32.35 5.85
C ARG A 442 -1.40 -32.19 7.31
N ASN A 443 -0.47 -32.98 7.80
CA ASN A 443 0.14 -32.78 9.11
C ASN A 443 1.38 -31.89 8.97
N GLU A 444 1.30 -30.67 9.51
CA GLU A 444 2.35 -29.64 9.45
C GLU A 444 3.27 -29.67 10.69
N THR A 445 3.20 -30.72 11.52
CA THR A 445 4.07 -30.84 12.69
C THR A 445 5.56 -30.88 12.37
N ASN A 446 6.32 -30.03 13.06
CA ASN A 446 7.75 -30.25 13.24
C ASN A 446 7.96 -31.44 14.18
N LYS A 447 8.41 -32.57 13.63
CA LYS A 447 8.60 -33.81 14.38
C LYS A 447 9.75 -33.65 15.39
N ASN A 448 9.41 -33.42 16.66
CA ASN A 448 10.39 -33.51 17.75
C ASN A 448 10.50 -34.97 18.20
N PRO A 449 11.67 -35.62 18.09
CA PRO A 449 11.84 -37.04 18.42
C PRO A 449 11.62 -37.35 19.92
N LEU A 450 11.65 -36.35 20.79
CA LEU A 450 11.52 -36.51 22.24
C LEU A 450 10.06 -36.48 22.73
N LEU A 451 9.10 -36.08 21.88
CA LEU A 451 7.69 -36.00 22.24
C LEU A 451 6.89 -37.17 21.62
N PRO A 452 5.86 -37.69 22.32
CA PRO A 452 4.89 -38.60 21.73
C PRO A 452 4.32 -38.05 20.42
N LYS A 453 4.27 -38.89 19.37
CA LYS A 453 3.91 -38.48 18.00
C LYS A 453 2.49 -37.92 17.86
N HIS A 454 1.58 -38.24 18.80
CA HIS A 454 0.20 -37.74 18.78
C HIS A 454 0.07 -36.29 19.26
N LEU A 455 1.06 -35.79 20.01
CA LEU A 455 1.02 -34.45 20.62
C LEU A 455 1.53 -33.37 19.68
N ASN A 456 1.11 -32.13 19.95
CA ASN A 456 1.42 -30.95 19.16
C ASN A 456 1.02 -31.06 17.67
N THR A 457 0.06 -31.92 17.35
CA THR A 457 -0.37 -32.19 15.97
C THR A 457 -1.13 -31.03 15.35
N THR A 458 -0.69 -30.58 14.18
CA THR A 458 -1.32 -29.48 13.44
C THR A 458 -1.81 -30.02 12.09
N TYR A 459 -3.12 -30.19 11.96
CA TYR A 459 -3.74 -30.65 10.73
C TYR A 459 -4.21 -29.45 9.91
N SER A 460 -3.79 -29.34 8.67
CA SER A 460 -4.25 -28.32 7.73
C SER A 460 -5.13 -28.97 6.68
N ILE A 461 -6.41 -28.57 6.63
CA ILE A 461 -7.36 -29.00 5.59
C ILE A 461 -7.22 -28.04 4.42
N LEU A 462 -6.80 -28.57 3.28
CA LEU A 462 -6.49 -27.82 2.07
C LEU A 462 -7.45 -28.21 0.95
N PRO A 463 -7.76 -27.29 0.02
CA PRO A 463 -8.35 -27.67 -1.25
C PRO A 463 -7.38 -28.58 -2.02
N PRO A 464 -7.89 -29.46 -2.89
CA PRO A 464 -7.06 -30.40 -3.64
C PRO A 464 -6.25 -29.66 -4.72
N LEU A 465 -6.86 -28.65 -5.37
CA LEU A 465 -6.19 -27.74 -6.30
C LEU A 465 -6.71 -26.31 -6.13
N GLU A 466 -5.80 -25.33 -6.13
CA GLU A 466 -6.09 -23.90 -6.19
C GLU A 466 -5.37 -23.31 -7.40
N ILE A 467 -6.07 -22.51 -8.21
CA ILE A 467 -5.47 -21.83 -9.35
C ILE A 467 -5.48 -20.33 -9.11
N GLU A 468 -4.33 -19.69 -9.25
CA GLU A 468 -4.15 -18.25 -9.06
C GLU A 468 -3.83 -17.55 -10.38
N ASN A 469 -4.54 -16.44 -10.65
CA ASN A 469 -4.31 -15.60 -11.81
C ASN A 469 -3.37 -14.44 -11.47
N ILE A 470 -2.11 -14.51 -11.91
CA ILE A 470 -1.11 -13.44 -11.77
C ILE A 470 -1.00 -12.60 -13.07
N LEU A 471 -1.96 -12.74 -13.99
CA LEU A 471 -2.04 -11.90 -15.18
C LEU A 471 -2.82 -10.59 -14.87
N PRO A 472 -2.54 -9.51 -15.63
CA PRO A 472 -3.29 -8.26 -15.51
C PRO A 472 -4.71 -8.32 -16.10
N TYR A 473 -5.10 -9.45 -16.71
CA TYR A 473 -6.40 -9.66 -17.35
C TYR A 473 -7.18 -10.81 -16.70
N PRO A 474 -8.52 -10.76 -16.70
CA PRO A 474 -9.31 -11.90 -16.28
C PRO A 474 -9.10 -13.06 -17.25
N ILE A 475 -9.07 -14.27 -16.70
CA ILE A 475 -8.91 -15.51 -17.47
C ILE A 475 -10.13 -16.40 -17.32
N LYS A 476 -10.46 -17.09 -18.42
CA LYS A 476 -11.43 -18.17 -18.46
C LYS A 476 -10.68 -19.48 -18.66
N LEU A 477 -10.87 -20.44 -17.77
CA LEU A 477 -10.18 -21.73 -17.76
C LEU A 477 -11.20 -22.86 -17.95
N ASN A 478 -10.85 -23.81 -18.81
CA ASN A 478 -11.57 -25.06 -19.04
C ASN A 478 -10.66 -26.21 -18.64
N ILE A 479 -11.03 -26.94 -17.59
CA ILE A 479 -10.27 -28.07 -17.06
C ILE A 479 -11.08 -29.34 -17.29
N PHE A 480 -10.48 -30.36 -17.89
CA PHE A 480 -11.12 -31.65 -18.11
C PHE A 480 -10.11 -32.79 -17.93
N GLY A 481 -10.56 -33.90 -17.36
CA GLY A 481 -9.74 -35.09 -17.19
C GLY A 481 -9.61 -35.90 -18.48
N GLU A 482 -8.68 -36.84 -18.49
CA GLU A 482 -8.56 -37.82 -19.60
C GLU A 482 -9.75 -38.79 -19.64
N ARG A 483 -10.38 -39.03 -18.49
CA ARG A 483 -11.56 -39.90 -18.39
C ARG A 483 -12.81 -39.08 -18.59
N SER A 484 -13.77 -39.60 -19.38
CA SER A 484 -15.07 -38.97 -19.58
C SER A 484 -15.88 -38.76 -18.29
N SER A 485 -15.56 -39.51 -17.22
CA SER A 485 -16.13 -39.34 -15.88
C SER A 485 -15.67 -38.09 -15.14
N ASP A 486 -14.56 -37.49 -15.54
CA ASP A 486 -13.88 -36.46 -14.75
C ASP A 486 -14.49 -35.05 -14.95
N GLY A 487 -15.49 -34.92 -15.83
CA GLY A 487 -16.24 -33.68 -16.06
C GLY A 487 -15.45 -32.58 -16.76
N ILE A 488 -16.15 -31.50 -17.12
CA ILE A 488 -15.56 -30.26 -17.64
C ILE A 488 -15.86 -29.15 -16.63
N TYR A 489 -14.83 -28.48 -16.14
CA TYR A 489 -14.93 -27.37 -15.22
C TYR A 489 -14.56 -26.08 -15.92
N GLU A 490 -15.51 -25.16 -15.97
CA GLU A 490 -15.34 -23.83 -16.56
C GLU A 490 -15.27 -22.80 -15.44
N LEU A 491 -14.19 -22.03 -15.42
CA LEU A 491 -13.85 -21.11 -14.33
C LEU A 491 -13.49 -19.75 -14.90
N CYS A 492 -13.89 -18.67 -14.22
CA CYS A 492 -13.46 -17.31 -14.54
C CYS A 492 -12.73 -16.71 -13.33
N ILE A 493 -11.43 -16.40 -13.49
CA ILE A 493 -10.59 -15.88 -12.41
C ILE A 493 -10.16 -14.44 -12.73
N SER A 494 -10.56 -13.51 -11.87
CA SER A 494 -10.16 -12.10 -11.99
C SER A 494 -8.67 -11.90 -11.69
N PRO A 495 -8.04 -10.80 -12.19
CA PRO A 495 -6.64 -10.50 -11.91
C PRO A 495 -6.31 -10.51 -10.41
N GLY A 496 -5.24 -11.20 -10.01
CA GLY A 496 -4.72 -11.27 -8.63
C GLY A 496 -5.54 -12.13 -7.66
N LYS A 497 -6.59 -12.80 -8.16
CA LYS A 497 -7.45 -13.70 -7.39
C LYS A 497 -7.06 -15.16 -7.62
N SER A 498 -7.44 -16.00 -6.68
CA SER A 498 -7.32 -17.45 -6.77
C SER A 498 -8.69 -18.11 -6.63
N PHE A 499 -8.78 -19.35 -7.12
CA PHE A 499 -9.99 -20.16 -7.05
C PHE A 499 -9.64 -21.58 -6.64
N SER A 500 -10.29 -22.08 -5.59
CA SER A 500 -10.14 -23.44 -5.07
C SER A 500 -11.15 -24.38 -5.74
N ILE A 501 -10.66 -25.47 -6.32
CA ILE A 501 -11.49 -26.46 -7.01
C ILE A 501 -11.54 -27.70 -6.13
N HIS A 502 -12.74 -28.12 -5.72
CA HIS A 502 -12.93 -29.27 -4.83
C HIS A 502 -13.43 -30.53 -5.56
N GLU A 503 -13.99 -30.43 -6.76
CA GLU A 503 -14.49 -31.60 -7.49
C GLU A 503 -13.39 -32.46 -8.17
N LEU A 504 -12.13 -32.01 -8.14
CA LEU A 504 -11.02 -32.69 -8.82
C LEU A 504 -10.31 -33.70 -7.92
N ASN A 505 -10.15 -34.93 -8.43
CA ASN A 505 -9.27 -35.91 -7.82
C ASN A 505 -7.83 -35.72 -8.32
N THR A 506 -6.95 -35.18 -7.46
CA THR A 506 -5.55 -34.86 -7.78
C THR A 506 -4.66 -36.05 -8.15
N ASN A 507 -5.16 -37.29 -8.01
CA ASN A 507 -4.45 -38.47 -8.48
C ASN A 507 -4.51 -38.64 -10.01
N ASN A 508 -5.47 -37.96 -10.68
CA ASN A 508 -5.62 -37.97 -12.13
C ASN A 508 -4.86 -36.82 -12.79
N THR A 509 -4.54 -36.98 -14.08
CA THR A 509 -4.02 -35.93 -14.95
C THR A 509 -5.18 -35.14 -15.56
N PHE A 510 -5.04 -33.82 -15.60
CA PHE A 510 -6.04 -32.93 -16.20
C PHE A 510 -5.44 -32.10 -17.32
N ASN A 511 -6.24 -31.83 -18.33
CA ASN A 511 -5.94 -30.92 -19.40
C ASN A 511 -6.57 -29.56 -19.10
N LEU A 512 -5.79 -28.50 -19.29
CA LEU A 512 -6.19 -27.12 -19.10
C LEU A 512 -6.15 -26.37 -20.43
N PHE A 513 -7.28 -25.78 -20.78
CA PHE A 513 -7.41 -24.76 -21.80
C PHE A 513 -7.72 -23.41 -21.17
N MET A 514 -7.12 -22.35 -21.69
CA MET A 514 -7.23 -21.00 -21.17
C MET A 514 -7.58 -20.02 -22.29
N HIS A 515 -8.44 -19.07 -21.95
CA HIS A 515 -8.76 -17.91 -22.75
C HIS A 515 -8.55 -16.64 -21.92
N ILE A 516 -7.76 -15.69 -22.44
CA ILE A 516 -7.45 -14.44 -21.75
C ILE A 516 -8.35 -13.34 -22.34
N HIS A 517 -9.19 -12.74 -21.49
CA HIS A 517 -10.10 -11.69 -21.94
C HIS A 517 -9.35 -10.45 -22.48
N ASN A 518 -9.94 -9.78 -23.48
CA ASN A 518 -9.42 -8.56 -24.11
C ASN A 518 -8.06 -8.71 -24.82
N THR A 519 -7.68 -9.95 -25.15
CA THR A 519 -6.48 -10.26 -25.93
C THR A 519 -6.83 -11.08 -27.17
N ASN A 520 -5.92 -11.09 -28.15
CA ASN A 520 -6.09 -11.84 -29.41
C ASN A 520 -5.34 -13.19 -29.36
N PHE A 521 -4.94 -13.63 -28.17
CA PHE A 521 -4.16 -14.85 -27.96
C PHE A 521 -5.09 -16.05 -27.80
N GLN A 522 -4.79 -17.13 -28.53
CA GLN A 522 -5.53 -18.39 -28.49
C GLN A 522 -4.59 -19.56 -28.21
N GLN A 523 -5.02 -20.48 -27.36
CA GLN A 523 -4.25 -21.66 -27.00
C GLN A 523 -4.44 -22.72 -28.08
N GLN A 524 -3.35 -23.26 -28.62
CA GLN A 524 -3.42 -24.24 -29.71
C GLN A 524 -3.50 -25.68 -29.20
N LYS A 525 -2.87 -26.00 -28.07
CA LYS A 525 -2.82 -27.33 -27.47
C LYS A 525 -3.17 -27.26 -25.99
N SER A 526 -3.89 -28.24 -25.46
CA SER A 526 -4.13 -28.33 -24.02
C SER A 526 -2.81 -28.44 -23.27
N CYS A 527 -2.81 -27.90 -22.05
CA CYS A 527 -1.70 -27.98 -21.12
C CYS A 527 -2.00 -29.05 -20.07
N ILE A 528 -1.09 -29.98 -19.83
CA ILE A 528 -1.26 -31.05 -18.84
C ILE A 528 -0.87 -30.52 -17.46
N ILE A 529 -1.83 -30.51 -16.54
CA ILE A 529 -1.66 -30.10 -15.14
C ILE A 529 -1.87 -31.32 -14.20
N ASN A 530 -1.02 -31.46 -13.19
CA ASN A 530 -1.15 -32.47 -12.15
C ASN A 530 -0.53 -31.97 -10.83
N CYS A 531 -1.23 -32.10 -9.70
CA CYS A 531 -0.66 -31.70 -8.39
C CYS A 531 0.12 -32.82 -7.68
N SER A 532 0.03 -34.07 -8.11
CA SER A 532 0.59 -35.23 -7.39
C SER A 532 1.83 -35.86 -8.01
N LYS A 533 2.10 -35.67 -9.32
CA LYS A 533 3.23 -36.29 -10.02
C LYS A 533 3.95 -35.30 -10.94
N ALA A 534 5.15 -34.86 -10.53
CA ALA A 534 5.92 -33.81 -11.20
C ALA A 534 6.54 -34.18 -12.57
N ASN A 535 6.61 -35.48 -12.92
CA ASN A 535 7.46 -35.93 -14.02
C ASN A 535 6.87 -35.74 -15.43
N SER A 536 5.59 -35.37 -15.56
CA SER A 536 4.90 -35.22 -16.86
C SER A 536 3.94 -34.02 -16.89
N ILE A 537 4.37 -32.89 -16.34
CA ILE A 537 3.57 -31.67 -16.23
C ILE A 537 4.18 -30.59 -17.12
N ASP A 538 3.31 -29.83 -17.80
CA ASP A 538 3.72 -28.67 -18.57
C ASP A 538 4.12 -27.50 -17.65
N LYS A 539 5.27 -26.89 -17.95
CA LYS A 539 5.80 -25.72 -17.21
C LYS A 539 5.29 -24.39 -17.77
N TYR A 540 4.73 -24.41 -18.97
CA TYR A 540 4.26 -23.21 -19.66
C TYR A 540 2.99 -23.49 -20.45
N ILE A 541 2.15 -22.46 -20.60
CA ILE A 541 1.03 -22.44 -21.54
C ILE A 541 1.45 -21.63 -22.76
N SER A 542 1.50 -22.27 -23.93
CA SER A 542 1.75 -21.59 -25.21
C SER A 542 0.44 -21.12 -25.85
N LEU A 543 0.37 -19.82 -26.12
CA LEU A 543 -0.72 -19.15 -26.83
C LEU A 543 -0.16 -18.49 -28.09
N CYS A 544 -0.94 -18.43 -29.17
CA CYS A 544 -0.55 -17.73 -30.39
C CYS A 544 -1.56 -16.62 -30.69
N ASN A 545 -1.08 -15.47 -31.17
CA ASN A 545 -1.96 -14.45 -31.71
C ASN A 545 -2.27 -14.69 -33.20
N SER A 546 -3.12 -13.86 -33.79
CA SER A 546 -3.45 -13.91 -35.22
C SER A 546 -2.27 -13.63 -36.15
N SER A 547 -1.21 -12.95 -35.67
CA SER A 547 0.01 -12.75 -36.46
C SER A 547 0.97 -13.93 -36.36
N GLY A 548 0.73 -14.94 -35.52
CA GLY A 548 1.63 -16.08 -35.31
C GLY A 548 2.74 -15.86 -34.28
N PHE A 549 2.69 -14.78 -33.51
CA PHE A 549 3.54 -14.57 -32.34
C PHE A 549 3.13 -15.51 -31.19
N GLU A 550 4.08 -16.29 -30.69
CA GLU A 550 3.89 -17.21 -29.55
C GLU A 550 4.14 -16.48 -28.21
N LEU A 551 3.16 -16.56 -27.32
CA LEU A 551 3.22 -16.14 -25.93
C LEU A 551 3.26 -17.37 -25.02
N LYS A 552 4.35 -17.54 -24.27
CA LYS A 552 4.53 -18.56 -23.24
C LYS A 552 4.28 -17.96 -21.87
N LEU A 553 3.25 -18.45 -21.19
CA LEU A 553 2.95 -18.09 -19.81
C LEU A 553 3.48 -19.16 -18.87
N ASN A 554 4.08 -18.76 -17.75
CA ASN A 554 4.67 -19.69 -16.79
C ASN A 554 3.60 -20.28 -15.87
N LEU A 555 3.73 -21.58 -15.60
CA LEU A 555 2.99 -22.29 -14.58
C LEU A 555 3.91 -22.55 -13.39
N CYS A 556 3.63 -21.88 -12.28
CA CYS A 556 4.35 -22.08 -11.03
C CYS A 556 3.54 -23.00 -10.12
N TYR A 557 4.10 -24.15 -9.79
CA TYR A 557 3.47 -25.18 -8.95
C TYR A 557 3.99 -25.06 -7.51
N GLU A 558 3.07 -24.85 -6.57
CA GLU A 558 3.30 -24.78 -5.13
C GLU A 558 2.37 -25.77 -4.42
N ASP A 559 2.81 -26.99 -4.16
CA ASP A 559 2.03 -28.10 -3.57
C ASP A 559 0.64 -28.33 -4.21
N ASN A 560 -0.38 -27.60 -3.74
CA ASN A 560 -1.77 -27.68 -4.19
C ASN A 560 -2.20 -26.46 -5.00
N LYS A 561 -1.28 -25.54 -5.29
CA LYS A 561 -1.55 -24.27 -5.94
C LYS A 561 -0.81 -24.16 -7.27
N ILE A 562 -1.48 -23.66 -8.30
CA ILE A 562 -0.91 -23.36 -9.62
C ILE A 562 -1.11 -21.88 -9.89
N SER A 563 -0.01 -21.13 -9.95
CA SER A 563 -0.04 -19.70 -10.30
C SER A 563 0.31 -19.52 -11.78
N ILE A 564 -0.61 -18.92 -12.54
CA ILE A 564 -0.44 -18.60 -13.96
C ILE A 564 0.10 -17.17 -14.07
N MET A 565 1.32 -17.01 -14.57
CA MET A 565 1.96 -15.69 -14.67
C MET A 565 2.58 -15.42 -16.04
N CYS A 566 2.66 -14.15 -16.41
CA CYS A 566 3.38 -13.70 -17.60
C CYS A 566 4.80 -13.28 -17.20
N PRO A 567 5.85 -13.71 -17.91
CA PRO A 567 7.22 -13.34 -17.56
C PRO A 567 7.48 -11.84 -17.70
N TYR A 568 6.91 -11.19 -18.73
CA TYR A 568 7.06 -9.77 -18.99
C TYR A 568 5.73 -9.10 -19.31
N VAL A 569 5.49 -7.92 -18.72
CA VAL A 569 4.37 -7.04 -19.07
C VAL A 569 4.93 -5.72 -19.58
N ILE A 570 4.57 -5.35 -20.81
CA ILE A 570 5.06 -4.14 -21.48
C ILE A 570 3.97 -3.08 -21.52
N TYR A 571 4.29 -1.89 -21.01
CA TYR A 571 3.46 -0.69 -21.13
C TYR A 571 4.05 0.23 -22.20
N ASN A 572 3.28 0.48 -23.26
CA ASN A 572 3.59 1.50 -24.24
C ASN A 572 2.90 2.82 -23.83
N ASN A 573 3.64 3.67 -23.12
CA ASN A 573 3.22 5.02 -22.72
C ASN A 573 3.60 6.08 -23.76
N THR A 574 3.89 5.64 -24.99
CA THR A 574 4.13 6.53 -26.13
C THR A 574 2.90 6.60 -27.03
N ASP A 575 2.88 7.61 -27.88
CA ASP A 575 1.80 7.82 -28.85
C ASP A 575 2.07 7.07 -30.17
N LEU A 576 3.20 6.34 -30.23
CA LEU A 576 3.75 5.67 -31.41
C LEU A 576 3.30 4.21 -31.51
N ASP A 577 3.22 3.71 -32.74
CA ASP A 577 2.92 2.31 -33.03
C ASP A 577 4.22 1.50 -32.95
N ILE A 578 4.46 0.90 -31.77
CA ILE A 578 5.66 0.12 -31.50
C ILE A 578 5.36 -1.36 -31.80
N THR A 579 6.16 -1.97 -32.67
CA THR A 579 6.10 -3.42 -32.94
C THR A 579 7.37 -4.10 -32.45
N ILE A 580 7.17 -5.23 -31.79
CA ILE A 580 8.23 -6.08 -31.27
C ILE A 580 8.42 -7.26 -32.22
N THR A 581 9.64 -7.49 -32.67
CA THR A 581 9.97 -8.62 -33.55
C THR A 581 11.01 -9.49 -32.88
N ASN A 582 10.69 -10.77 -32.70
CA ASN A 582 11.61 -11.78 -32.20
C ASN A 582 12.24 -12.48 -33.42
N THR A 583 13.50 -12.86 -33.35
CA THR A 583 14.21 -13.53 -34.45
C THR A 583 13.55 -14.85 -34.89
N GLN A 584 12.70 -15.45 -34.05
CA GLN A 584 12.02 -16.74 -34.31
C GLN A 584 10.50 -16.63 -34.46
N SER A 585 9.88 -15.46 -34.21
CA SER A 585 8.42 -15.31 -34.27
C SER A 585 7.99 -14.02 -34.97
N ASN A 586 6.74 -14.00 -35.43
CA ASN A 586 6.18 -12.89 -36.19
C ASN A 586 5.98 -11.62 -35.34
N ASP A 587 5.78 -10.49 -36.00
CA ASP A 587 5.70 -9.17 -35.35
C ASP A 587 4.51 -9.08 -34.36
N TYR A 588 4.76 -8.49 -33.18
CA TYR A 588 3.77 -8.22 -32.13
C TYR A 588 3.63 -6.71 -31.89
N THR A 589 2.49 -6.14 -32.28
CA THR A 589 2.20 -4.71 -32.08
C THR A 589 1.73 -4.44 -30.66
N LEU A 590 2.41 -3.53 -29.97
CA LEU A 590 2.05 -3.08 -28.63
C LEU A 590 0.86 -2.13 -28.70
N LYS A 591 -0.20 -2.45 -27.95
CA LYS A 591 -1.32 -1.53 -27.73
C LYS A 591 -0.81 -0.31 -26.96
N LYS A 592 -1.03 0.89 -27.52
CA LYS A 592 -0.74 2.19 -26.91
C LYS A 592 -1.94 2.73 -26.13
N SER A 593 -1.71 3.60 -25.14
CA SER A 593 -2.78 4.19 -24.33
C SER A 593 -2.64 5.69 -24.13
N GLU A 594 -3.71 6.44 -24.38
CA GLU A 594 -3.76 7.89 -24.17
C GLU A 594 -4.21 8.30 -22.75
N ARG A 595 -4.90 7.42 -22.01
CA ARG A 595 -5.47 7.74 -20.68
C ARG A 595 -5.25 6.68 -19.60
N LYS A 596 -5.30 5.38 -19.95
CA LYS A 596 -5.15 4.27 -19.00
C LYS A 596 -4.15 3.26 -19.54
N GLN A 597 -3.09 3.00 -18.80
CA GLN A 597 -2.04 2.04 -19.16
C GLN A 597 -2.63 0.69 -19.59
N ILE A 598 -2.31 0.26 -20.81
CA ILE A 598 -2.74 -1.04 -21.36
C ILE A 598 -1.58 -2.03 -21.24
N PRO A 599 -1.72 -3.12 -20.48
CA PRO A 599 -0.67 -4.11 -20.34
C PRO A 599 -0.58 -4.99 -21.59
N ASN A 600 0.61 -5.06 -22.20
CA ASN A 600 0.89 -5.97 -23.30
C ASN A 600 1.63 -7.20 -22.74
N LEU A 601 1.06 -8.38 -22.92
CA LEU A 601 1.65 -9.64 -22.45
C LEU A 601 2.79 -10.05 -23.38
N PHE A 602 3.95 -10.37 -22.81
CA PHE A 602 5.13 -10.68 -23.59
C PHE A 602 5.94 -11.82 -22.96
N SER A 603 6.49 -12.66 -23.82
CA SER A 603 7.45 -13.71 -23.46
C SER A 603 8.47 -13.82 -24.58
N CYS A 604 9.73 -14.00 -24.22
CA CYS A 604 10.75 -14.29 -25.22
C CYS A 604 11.93 -15.02 -24.56
N ASP A 605 12.54 -15.89 -25.34
CA ASP A 605 13.73 -16.66 -24.95
C ASP A 605 15.01 -16.09 -25.62
N ASN A 606 14.87 -15.14 -26.56
CA ASN A 606 15.92 -14.70 -27.50
C ASN A 606 15.98 -13.17 -27.69
N LYS A 607 16.89 -12.68 -28.55
CA LYS A 607 17.05 -11.25 -28.85
C LYS A 607 15.82 -10.65 -29.52
N VAL A 608 15.47 -9.44 -29.09
CA VAL A 608 14.26 -8.72 -29.53
C VAL A 608 14.65 -7.46 -30.29
N LYS A 609 13.94 -7.13 -31.36
CA LYS A 609 14.06 -5.85 -32.06
C LYS A 609 12.77 -5.06 -31.88
N LEU A 610 12.90 -3.77 -31.59
CA LEU A 610 11.77 -2.84 -31.61
C LEU A 610 11.77 -2.08 -32.93
N LYS A 611 10.66 -2.14 -33.65
CA LYS A 611 10.38 -1.25 -34.77
C LYS A 611 9.33 -0.24 -34.34
N VAL A 612 9.41 0.96 -34.89
CA VAL A 612 8.46 2.04 -34.62
C VAL A 612 7.89 2.50 -35.96
N ASN A 613 6.56 2.41 -36.10
CA ASN A 613 5.83 2.69 -37.33
C ASN A 613 6.35 1.81 -38.51
N GLU A 614 6.61 2.40 -39.68
CA GLU A 614 7.21 1.74 -40.87
C GLU A 614 8.73 1.92 -40.98
N PHE A 615 9.39 2.50 -39.97
CA PHE A 615 10.83 2.74 -40.05
C PHE A 615 11.60 1.45 -39.73
N VAL A 616 12.49 1.06 -40.65
CA VAL A 616 13.38 -0.10 -40.46
C VAL A 616 14.45 0.27 -39.43
N SER A 617 14.29 -0.25 -38.22
CA SER A 617 15.31 -0.19 -37.18
C SER A 617 16.38 -1.27 -37.42
N ASN A 618 17.65 -0.88 -37.45
CA ASN A 618 18.77 -1.84 -37.37
C ASN A 618 19.24 -2.06 -35.92
N GLU A 619 18.82 -1.23 -34.97
CA GLU A 619 19.17 -1.40 -33.56
C GLU A 619 18.21 -2.38 -32.87
N SER A 620 18.78 -3.42 -32.27
CA SER A 620 18.08 -4.41 -31.45
C SER A 620 18.15 -4.03 -29.98
N LEU A 621 17.04 -4.12 -29.27
CA LEU A 621 17.06 -4.22 -27.81
C LEU A 621 17.67 -5.56 -27.44
N THR A 622 18.93 -5.56 -27.02
CA THR A 622 19.55 -6.80 -26.56
C THR A 622 18.86 -7.26 -25.28
N PHE A 623 18.40 -8.51 -25.30
CA PHE A 623 17.61 -9.13 -24.23
C PHE A 623 18.31 -9.10 -22.86
N ASP A 624 19.64 -9.03 -22.89
CA ASP A 624 20.50 -8.90 -21.71
C ASP A 624 20.15 -7.66 -20.87
N VAL A 625 19.67 -6.57 -21.50
CA VAL A 625 19.30 -5.33 -20.80
C VAL A 625 17.91 -5.43 -20.15
N ILE A 626 16.97 -6.12 -20.80
CA ILE A 626 15.59 -6.30 -20.30
C ILE A 626 15.56 -7.23 -19.07
N ASN A 627 16.58 -8.08 -18.91
CA ASN A 627 16.66 -8.99 -17.79
C ASN A 627 17.05 -8.33 -16.46
N VAL A 628 17.74 -7.19 -16.51
CA VAL A 628 18.22 -6.50 -15.31
C VAL A 628 17.17 -5.54 -14.78
N VAL A 629 16.79 -5.76 -13.53
CA VAL A 629 15.72 -5.01 -12.86
C VAL A 629 16.28 -3.75 -12.22
N GLY A 630 15.51 -2.66 -12.27
CA GLY A 630 15.88 -1.36 -11.68
C GLY A 630 16.62 -0.43 -12.64
N ILE A 631 16.84 -0.86 -13.89
CA ILE A 631 17.51 -0.03 -14.89
C ILE A 631 16.50 0.89 -15.59
N SER A 632 16.91 2.15 -15.75
CA SER A 632 16.32 3.13 -16.68
C SER A 632 17.37 3.56 -17.70
N TYR A 633 17.07 3.46 -18.99
CA TYR A 633 18.03 3.79 -20.05
C TYR A 633 17.35 4.37 -21.30
N LYS A 634 18.16 5.02 -22.15
CA LYS A 634 17.72 5.56 -23.44
C LYS A 634 17.94 4.57 -24.57
N ILE A 635 17.02 4.54 -25.52
CA ILE A 635 17.09 3.75 -26.75
C ILE A 635 17.03 4.70 -27.93
N ASN A 636 17.96 4.53 -28.86
CA ASN A 636 17.98 5.27 -30.10
C ASN A 636 17.48 4.34 -31.23
N ILE A 637 16.61 4.85 -32.09
CA ILE A 637 16.13 4.11 -33.25
C ILE A 637 16.49 4.93 -34.48
N PRO A 638 17.49 4.51 -35.27
CA PRO A 638 17.96 5.28 -36.41
C PRO A 638 16.88 5.34 -37.50
N MET A 639 16.74 6.51 -38.13
CA MET A 639 15.87 6.76 -39.28
C MET A 639 16.71 6.90 -40.56
N LYS A 640 16.08 6.71 -41.73
CA LYS A 640 16.75 6.84 -43.04
C LYS A 640 17.42 8.21 -43.27
N ASN A 641 16.96 9.26 -42.59
CA ASN A 641 17.38 10.65 -42.83
C ASN A 641 18.49 11.15 -41.87
N LYS A 642 19.33 10.26 -41.31
CA LYS A 642 20.32 10.60 -40.24
C LYS A 642 19.72 11.19 -38.96
N ASN A 643 18.41 11.11 -38.81
CA ASN A 643 17.70 11.39 -37.56
C ASN A 643 17.59 10.09 -36.76
N LYS A 644 17.40 10.20 -35.46
CA LYS A 644 17.11 9.08 -34.54
C LYS A 644 15.82 9.37 -33.78
N ILE A 645 15.06 8.34 -33.45
CA ILE A 645 13.98 8.41 -32.47
C ILE A 645 14.57 8.01 -31.11
N GLU A 646 14.40 8.84 -30.10
CA GLU A 646 14.82 8.53 -28.73
C GLU A 646 13.62 8.12 -27.87
N LEU A 647 13.73 6.97 -27.21
CA LEU A 647 12.76 6.44 -26.26
C LEU A 647 13.42 6.18 -24.90
N GLY A 648 12.66 6.34 -23.83
CA GLY A 648 13.06 5.92 -22.49
C GLY A 648 12.49 4.55 -22.18
N VAL A 649 13.32 3.63 -21.67
CA VAL A 649 12.88 2.32 -21.19
C VAL A 649 13.25 2.13 -19.74
N ARG A 650 12.29 1.67 -18.96
CA ARG A 650 12.41 1.37 -17.55
C ARG A 650 12.00 -0.08 -17.29
N VAL A 651 12.80 -0.81 -16.53
CA VAL A 651 12.53 -2.20 -16.15
C VAL A 651 12.41 -2.29 -14.63
N THR A 652 11.29 -2.80 -14.13
CA THR A 652 11.05 -3.00 -12.68
C THR A 652 10.34 -4.31 -12.39
N MET A 653 10.39 -4.80 -11.15
CA MET A 653 9.49 -5.86 -10.70
C MET A 653 8.09 -5.30 -10.46
N GLY A 654 7.07 -6.14 -10.68
CA GLY A 654 5.73 -5.88 -10.20
C GLY A 654 5.69 -5.74 -8.68
N GLN A 655 4.64 -5.10 -8.17
CA GLN A 655 4.48 -4.89 -6.73
C GLN A 655 3.59 -5.97 -6.11
N GLY A 656 3.80 -6.25 -4.82
CA GLY A 656 2.99 -7.21 -4.06
C GLY A 656 2.99 -8.60 -4.69
N LYS A 657 1.81 -9.15 -4.98
CA LYS A 657 1.63 -10.49 -5.58
C LYS A 657 2.28 -10.65 -6.97
N TYR A 658 2.62 -9.55 -7.64
CA TYR A 658 3.22 -9.56 -8.98
C TYR A 658 4.75 -9.45 -8.93
N HIS A 659 5.40 -9.68 -7.78
CA HIS A 659 6.85 -9.49 -7.61
C HIS A 659 7.73 -10.33 -8.55
N ASN A 660 7.22 -11.46 -9.05
CA ASN A 660 7.91 -12.31 -10.01
C ASN A 660 7.65 -11.91 -11.49
N VAL A 661 6.87 -10.86 -11.74
CA VAL A 661 6.57 -10.35 -13.08
C VAL A 661 7.46 -9.15 -13.38
N LYS A 662 8.19 -9.18 -14.49
CA LYS A 662 8.99 -8.04 -14.94
C LYS A 662 8.10 -7.05 -15.71
N VAL A 663 8.06 -5.81 -15.26
CA VAL A 663 7.30 -4.72 -15.85
C VAL A 663 8.25 -3.81 -16.63
N ILE A 664 8.00 -3.69 -17.93
CA ILE A 664 8.77 -2.86 -18.85
C ILE A 664 7.90 -1.68 -19.25
N THR A 665 8.37 -0.45 -19.01
CA THR A 665 7.67 0.76 -19.40
C THR A 665 8.46 1.48 -20.47
N ILE A 666 7.86 1.63 -21.65
CA ILE A 666 8.41 2.40 -22.76
C ILE A 666 7.72 3.77 -22.75
N SER A 667 8.50 4.84 -22.61
CA SER A 667 8.01 6.21 -22.52
C SER A 667 8.74 7.12 -23.49
N PRO A 668 8.18 8.30 -23.84
CA PRO A 668 8.91 9.31 -24.59
C PRO A 668 10.19 9.70 -23.86
N ARG A 669 11.28 9.92 -24.59
CA ARG A 669 12.54 10.36 -23.96
C ARG A 669 12.47 11.80 -23.48
N CYS A 670 11.76 12.67 -24.18
CA CYS A 670 11.61 14.08 -23.86
C CYS A 670 10.14 14.51 -23.90
N VAL A 671 9.66 15.14 -22.82
CA VAL A 671 8.33 15.70 -22.69
C VAL A 671 8.45 17.17 -22.33
N ILE A 672 7.94 18.04 -23.19
CA ILE A 672 7.90 19.48 -22.93
C ILE A 672 6.52 19.85 -22.40
N ILE A 673 6.49 20.56 -21.27
CA ILE A 673 5.27 21.01 -20.61
C ILE A 673 5.23 22.54 -20.65
N ASN A 674 4.27 23.08 -21.39
CA ASN A 674 4.04 24.52 -21.48
C ASN A 674 3.08 24.96 -20.37
N ASN A 675 3.59 25.53 -19.27
CA ASN A 675 2.77 26.15 -18.22
C ASN A 675 2.56 27.66 -18.43
N LEU A 676 2.96 28.19 -19.59
CA LEU A 676 2.65 29.58 -19.95
C LEU A 676 1.19 29.70 -20.41
N ASN A 677 0.69 30.94 -20.39
CA ASN A 677 -0.62 31.27 -20.95
C ASN A 677 -0.56 31.54 -22.45
N GLU A 678 0.63 31.43 -23.05
CA GLU A 678 0.90 31.65 -24.46
C GLU A 678 1.15 30.33 -25.21
N GLU A 679 0.91 30.33 -26.52
CA GLU A 679 1.30 29.24 -27.42
C GLU A 679 2.77 29.42 -27.86
N ILE A 680 3.51 28.32 -27.90
CA ILE A 680 4.96 28.33 -28.12
C ILE A 680 5.29 27.45 -29.32
N LYS A 681 6.20 27.93 -30.15
CA LYS A 681 6.90 27.17 -31.18
C LYS A 681 8.22 26.65 -30.64
N ILE A 682 8.52 25.41 -30.98
CA ILE A 682 9.71 24.70 -30.56
C ILE A 682 10.49 24.34 -31.81
N ARG A 683 11.73 24.81 -31.92
CA ARG A 683 12.63 24.47 -33.02
C ARG A 683 13.90 23.82 -32.50
N LYS A 684 14.39 22.85 -33.26
CA LYS A 684 15.72 22.26 -33.05
C LYS A 684 16.69 23.05 -33.91
N ILE A 685 17.84 23.48 -33.36
CA ILE A 685 18.76 24.43 -34.03
C ILE A 685 19.05 24.01 -35.49
N GLU A 686 19.19 22.71 -35.72
CA GLU A 686 19.61 22.16 -37.01
C GLU A 686 18.49 21.53 -37.85
N ASN A 687 17.24 21.59 -37.39
CA ASN A 687 16.09 21.01 -38.08
C ASN A 687 15.03 22.08 -38.30
N ASN A 688 14.59 22.26 -39.55
CA ASN A 688 13.50 23.21 -39.88
C ASN A 688 12.12 22.67 -39.46
N ILE A 689 12.06 21.57 -38.70
CA ILE A 689 10.82 21.03 -38.15
C ILE A 689 10.48 21.81 -36.89
N GLU A 690 9.49 22.67 -37.02
CA GLU A 690 8.87 23.40 -35.92
C GLU A 690 7.73 22.55 -35.35
N ASN A 691 7.64 22.47 -34.02
CA ASN A 691 6.50 21.89 -33.34
C ASN A 691 5.78 22.99 -32.57
N GLU A 692 4.46 22.99 -32.61
CA GLU A 692 3.64 23.94 -31.85
C GLU A 692 3.13 23.26 -30.58
N ILE A 693 3.17 23.98 -29.46
CA ILE A 693 2.61 23.55 -28.18
C ILE A 693 1.61 24.58 -27.67
N ASN A 694 0.38 24.11 -27.41
CA ASN A 694 -0.69 24.97 -26.92
C ASN A 694 -0.46 25.39 -25.46
N LYS A 695 -1.16 26.44 -25.04
CA LYS A 695 -1.16 26.91 -23.64
C LYS A 695 -1.58 25.80 -22.67
N LYS A 696 -0.86 25.62 -21.56
CA LYS A 696 -1.16 24.63 -20.51
C LYS A 696 -1.23 23.17 -21.02
N THR A 697 -0.46 22.83 -22.06
CA THR A 697 -0.39 21.46 -22.61
C THR A 697 1.04 20.91 -22.60
N SER A 698 1.16 19.61 -22.87
CA SER A 698 2.44 18.92 -23.04
C SER A 698 2.62 18.37 -24.45
N LEU A 699 3.87 18.28 -24.92
CA LEU A 699 4.26 17.71 -26.20
C LEU A 699 5.36 16.67 -25.99
N ASN A 700 5.20 15.50 -26.61
CA ASN A 700 6.22 14.46 -26.66
C ASN A 700 7.18 14.70 -27.83
N LEU A 701 8.48 14.86 -27.54
CA LEU A 701 9.52 15.02 -28.55
C LEU A 701 10.27 13.71 -28.74
N TYR A 702 10.10 13.09 -29.91
CA TYR A 702 10.70 11.79 -30.23
C TYR A 702 11.96 11.87 -31.10
N GLN A 703 12.00 12.75 -32.10
CA GLN A 703 13.06 12.76 -33.12
C GLN A 703 14.21 13.68 -32.76
N PHE A 704 15.45 13.21 -32.82
CA PHE A 704 16.68 13.97 -32.55
C PHE A 704 17.69 13.76 -33.69
N ARG A 705 18.64 14.69 -33.86
CA ARG A 705 19.80 14.46 -34.74
C ARG A 705 20.90 13.75 -33.99
N GLU A 706 21.83 13.11 -34.70
CA GLU A 706 22.96 12.40 -34.08
C GLU A 706 23.91 13.31 -33.30
N LYS A 707 24.06 14.58 -33.69
CA LYS A 707 25.12 15.47 -33.19
C LYS A 707 24.69 16.53 -32.16
N SER A 708 23.41 16.85 -32.05
CA SER A 708 22.95 17.89 -31.11
C SER A 708 21.51 17.65 -30.63
N ASN A 709 21.30 17.85 -29.32
CA ASN A 709 20.01 17.73 -28.63
C ASN A 709 19.46 19.09 -28.18
N ASN A 710 19.88 20.17 -28.86
CA ASN A 710 19.54 21.53 -28.46
C ASN A 710 18.18 21.98 -29.01
N VAL A 711 17.40 22.67 -28.17
CA VAL A 711 16.08 23.20 -28.49
C VAL A 711 15.97 24.68 -28.18
N CYS A 712 15.25 25.40 -29.04
CA CYS A 712 14.91 26.82 -28.90
C CYS A 712 13.39 26.98 -28.85
N PHE A 713 12.94 28.03 -28.18
CA PHE A 713 11.52 28.38 -28.03
C PHE A 713 11.23 29.71 -28.71
N CYS A 714 9.99 29.92 -29.16
CA CYS A 714 9.51 31.18 -29.73
C CYS A 714 8.01 31.30 -29.47
N LEU A 715 7.46 32.51 -29.35
CA LEU A 715 6.00 32.69 -29.30
C LEU A 715 5.38 32.36 -30.66
N ASN A 716 4.18 31.77 -30.67
CA ASN A 716 3.46 31.44 -31.92
C ASN A 716 2.84 32.68 -32.61
N ASN A 717 3.61 33.77 -32.75
CA ASN A 717 3.20 35.01 -33.41
C ASN A 717 4.05 35.21 -34.69
N ARG A 718 3.53 35.97 -35.67
CA ARG A 718 4.15 36.09 -37.01
C ARG A 718 5.61 36.60 -37.02
N ASN A 719 6.06 37.29 -35.96
CA ASN A 719 7.38 37.92 -35.88
C ASN A 719 8.16 37.60 -34.58
N GLY A 720 7.91 36.45 -33.92
CA GLY A 720 8.61 36.12 -32.67
C GLY A 720 10.09 35.77 -32.87
N GLU A 721 10.97 36.21 -31.97
CA GLU A 721 12.39 35.83 -31.98
C GLU A 721 12.63 34.51 -31.23
N TRP A 722 13.62 33.75 -31.68
CA TRP A 722 14.00 32.50 -31.03
C TRP A 722 14.86 32.76 -29.79
N THR A 723 14.58 32.03 -28.72
CA THR A 723 15.44 32.02 -27.53
C THR A 723 16.83 31.49 -27.84
N SER A 724 17.80 31.75 -26.96
CA SER A 724 19.04 30.99 -26.95
C SER A 724 18.77 29.49 -26.79
N PRO A 725 19.61 28.63 -27.38
CA PRO A 725 19.41 27.19 -27.32
C PRO A 725 19.66 26.62 -25.93
N ILE A 726 18.86 25.62 -25.55
CA ILE A 726 19.06 24.80 -24.36
C ILE A 726 19.39 23.38 -24.79
N ASP A 727 20.46 22.84 -24.21
CA ASP A 727 20.78 21.42 -24.28
C ASP A 727 19.86 20.64 -23.33
N ILE A 728 19.02 19.77 -23.91
CA ILE A 728 18.04 18.98 -23.15
C ILE A 728 18.73 17.98 -22.20
N GLU A 729 19.98 17.60 -22.46
CA GLU A 729 20.72 16.69 -21.57
C GLU A 729 21.25 17.37 -20.29
N LYS A 730 21.28 18.72 -20.26
CA LYS A 730 21.69 19.47 -19.06
C LYS A 730 20.52 19.61 -18.08
N ILE A 731 20.56 18.84 -17.01
CA ILE A 731 19.56 18.88 -15.92
C ILE A 731 19.76 20.15 -15.10
N GLY A 732 18.68 20.84 -14.77
CA GLY A 732 18.71 22.03 -13.95
C GLY A 732 17.67 23.08 -14.33
N THR A 733 17.80 24.25 -13.71
CA THR A 733 16.97 25.41 -13.98
C THR A 733 17.74 26.42 -14.82
N PHE A 734 17.14 26.85 -15.92
CA PHE A 734 17.66 27.87 -16.83
C PHE A 734 16.66 29.00 -16.96
N ASN A 735 17.14 30.21 -17.20
CA ASN A 735 16.29 31.36 -17.48
C ASN A 735 16.52 31.78 -18.93
N LEU A 736 15.45 31.88 -19.72
CA LEU A 736 15.49 32.35 -21.10
C LEU A 736 14.64 33.61 -21.26
N LYS A 737 15.06 34.48 -22.18
CA LYS A 737 14.31 35.65 -22.60
C LYS A 737 13.38 35.29 -23.76
N LEU A 738 12.09 35.53 -23.60
CA LEU A 738 11.07 35.37 -24.62
C LEU A 738 10.55 36.77 -25.01
N THR A 739 10.75 37.20 -26.25
CA THR A 739 10.42 38.57 -26.68
C THR A 739 8.95 38.70 -27.10
N ARG A 740 8.24 39.72 -26.57
CA ARG A 740 6.90 40.11 -27.00
C ARG A 740 6.95 41.40 -27.82
N ASN A 741 6.56 41.30 -29.08
CA ASN A 741 6.64 42.43 -30.01
C ASN A 741 5.61 43.53 -29.75
N ASP A 742 4.52 43.26 -29.02
CA ASP A 742 3.47 44.26 -28.81
C ASP A 742 4.00 45.51 -28.07
N ASN A 743 5.14 45.41 -27.36
CA ASN A 743 5.80 46.53 -26.64
C ASN A 743 7.34 46.40 -26.49
N ASN A 744 8.05 45.55 -27.25
CA ASN A 744 9.45 45.16 -26.98
C ASN A 744 9.68 44.66 -25.53
N LEU A 745 8.65 44.09 -24.91
CA LEU A 745 8.73 43.60 -23.53
C LEU A 745 9.38 42.22 -23.55
N GLU A 746 10.56 42.11 -22.93
CA GLU A 746 11.18 40.82 -22.66
C GLU A 746 10.44 40.12 -21.51
N GLN A 747 9.89 38.95 -21.78
CA GLN A 747 9.33 38.07 -20.76
C GLN A 747 10.38 37.03 -20.37
N LEU A 748 10.70 36.96 -19.09
CA LEU A 748 11.58 35.91 -18.58
C LEU A 748 10.79 34.61 -18.40
N ILE A 749 11.31 33.53 -18.96
CA ILE A 749 10.80 32.18 -18.74
C ILE A 749 11.83 31.37 -17.97
N LYS A 750 11.37 30.69 -16.92
CA LYS A 750 12.14 29.68 -16.18
C LYS A 750 11.87 28.33 -16.84
N VAL A 751 12.93 27.75 -17.39
CA VAL A 751 12.96 26.41 -17.97
C VAL A 751 13.57 25.46 -16.96
N ASN A 752 12.79 24.51 -16.47
CA ASN A 752 13.29 23.51 -15.53
C ASN A 752 13.32 22.14 -16.22
N VAL A 753 14.54 21.60 -16.36
CA VAL A 753 14.86 20.33 -17.01
C VAL A 753 15.10 19.31 -15.91
N LEU A 754 14.21 18.33 -15.80
CA LEU A 754 14.24 17.28 -14.78
C LEU A 754 14.30 15.90 -15.45
N LEU A 755 15.19 15.03 -14.97
CA LEU A 755 15.19 13.62 -15.36
C LEU A 755 14.39 12.83 -14.33
N HIS A 756 13.37 12.11 -14.78
CA HIS A 756 12.63 11.16 -13.96
C HIS A 756 12.60 9.81 -14.68
N ASP A 757 13.12 8.76 -14.03
CA ASP A 757 13.39 7.46 -14.65
C ASP A 757 14.19 7.60 -15.96
N ALA A 758 13.59 7.26 -17.10
CA ALA A 758 14.17 7.34 -18.43
C ALA A 758 13.65 8.53 -19.26
N THR A 759 12.85 9.43 -18.66
CA THR A 759 12.18 10.54 -19.36
C THR A 759 12.67 11.90 -18.83
N ILE A 760 13.02 12.80 -19.75
CA ILE A 760 13.35 14.20 -19.45
C ILE A 760 12.10 15.05 -19.57
N TYR A 761 11.75 15.75 -18.50
CA TYR A 761 10.68 16.71 -18.43
C TYR A 761 11.24 18.13 -18.51
N ILE A 762 10.79 18.89 -19.49
CA ILE A 762 11.14 20.31 -19.66
C ILE A 762 9.90 21.13 -19.36
N THR A 763 9.91 21.82 -18.23
CA THR A 763 8.77 22.65 -17.81
C THR A 763 9.07 24.12 -18.09
N LEU A 764 8.17 24.78 -18.81
CA LEU A 764 8.26 26.20 -19.15
C LEU A 764 7.32 26.99 -18.25
N THR A 765 7.87 27.86 -17.40
CA THR A 765 7.09 28.67 -16.45
C THR A 765 7.46 30.14 -16.55
N LYS A 766 6.49 31.04 -16.31
CA LYS A 766 6.77 32.47 -16.30
C LYS A 766 7.58 32.81 -15.04
N SER A 767 8.67 33.57 -15.20
CA SER A 767 9.45 34.10 -14.10
C SER A 767 9.40 35.63 -14.09
N ILE A 768 9.49 36.21 -12.90
CA ILE A 768 9.55 37.66 -12.68
C ILE A 768 10.93 38.06 -12.15
N ILE A 769 11.65 37.11 -11.55
CA ILE A 769 12.94 37.35 -10.91
C ILE A 769 14.03 37.10 -11.95
N TRP A 770 14.67 38.18 -12.37
CA TRP A 770 15.86 38.12 -13.23
C TRP A 770 17.05 37.61 -12.41
N PRO A 771 17.78 36.58 -12.89
CA PRO A 771 18.93 36.04 -12.15
C PRO A 771 20.07 37.06 -12.05
N ILE A 772 20.20 37.94 -13.04
CA ILE A 772 21.15 39.06 -13.06
C ILE A 772 20.41 40.25 -13.65
N LYS A 773 20.42 41.39 -12.96
CA LYS A 773 19.82 42.65 -13.42
C LYS A 773 20.90 43.73 -13.39
N ASN A 774 21.38 44.14 -14.55
CA ASN A 774 22.28 45.29 -14.67
C ASN A 774 21.42 46.54 -14.82
N ILE A 775 21.52 47.46 -13.85
CA ILE A 775 20.84 48.76 -13.90
C ILE A 775 21.92 49.80 -14.20
N ASN A 776 21.77 50.53 -15.30
CA ASN A 776 22.61 51.67 -15.59
C ASN A 776 22.05 52.89 -14.85
N GLU A 777 22.75 53.39 -13.84
CA GLU A 777 22.36 54.59 -13.08
C GLU A 777 23.06 55.85 -13.57
N ILE A 778 23.81 55.77 -14.68
CA ILE A 778 24.56 56.86 -15.27
C ILE A 778 23.75 57.44 -16.44
N SER A 779 23.91 58.75 -16.71
CA SER A 779 23.24 59.47 -17.81
C SER A 779 23.72 59.05 -19.21
N ASP A 780 24.80 58.29 -19.30
CA ASP A 780 25.44 57.86 -20.53
C ASP A 780 25.05 56.42 -20.88
N ASP A 781 24.88 56.13 -22.16
CA ASP A 781 24.55 54.79 -22.66
C ASP A 781 25.72 53.83 -22.46
N ILE A 782 25.54 52.79 -21.64
CA ILE A 782 26.51 51.71 -21.45
C ILE A 782 26.08 50.48 -22.24
N ILE A 783 26.88 50.11 -23.25
CA ILE A 783 26.69 48.86 -24.00
C ILE A 783 27.52 47.75 -23.33
N ILE A 784 26.85 46.84 -22.63
CA ILE A 784 27.47 45.66 -22.04
C ILE A 784 27.22 44.47 -22.96
N TYR A 785 28.29 43.88 -23.50
CA TYR A 785 28.23 42.62 -24.23
C TYR A 785 28.83 41.49 -23.38
N GLN A 786 28.07 40.42 -23.22
CA GLN A 786 28.54 39.16 -22.66
C GLN A 786 28.84 38.22 -23.83
N LYS A 787 30.04 37.65 -23.84
CA LYS A 787 30.50 36.78 -24.93
C LYS A 787 30.13 35.33 -24.68
#